data_AF-A0A7C1GGY1-F1
#
_entry.id   AF-A0A7C1GGY1-F1
#
_cell.length_a   1.000
_cell.length_b   1.000
_cell.length_c   1.000
_cell.angle_alpha   90.00
_cell.angle_beta   90.00
_cell.angle_gamma   90.00
#
_symmetry.space_group_name_H-M   'P 1'
#
loop_
_entity.id
_entity.type
_entity.pdbx_description
1 polymer ?
#
loop_
_entity_poly.entity_id
_entity_poly.type
_entity_poly.pdbx_seq_one_letter_code
_entity_poly.pdbx_strand_id
1 'polypeptide(L)'
;MKKVYSILSRVLIASLVMALPLSIIAQGETEGKTKKEVISFSPYWYIQGEIGPSFSHTDVSRYNFAPDFKHIGIDGALGAGRQWTKVWSTYINLERGFFNGQVKGIYPKNNKKGPYDLKFSNDYYGGNFNIGVNLSNWWGGYKDRLITFGVHAGVGNVMWKEKTEYLNTDKYFTSYGYKNDPDSRKGGGINGRKVAFTIPVGATINFNVSDKVDIYGDYIYTWMDTDLADGVVHGTMQVYNDVYSHFNVGVRLKFGSNKIKKMAGNFSEVQMTVTPDPLAEKGDSVEVTVKGTFPPKYFDKNAIMCFTPVLKYDGGETAFETMNFKGEAVEGNGVMISHDNGGSFTYTSKVPYNPAMDVSELVVEPVFYKNSGTVYETCADAANSGKAFIADSRKLVDGVIHTAKYIRHNELVSYAPDFYEKETIFTKTANIFFKVNIANLDMRLPLNKESENVASRDSALNDMAKGWAVKDITINGWASPEGEETFNENLSGKRAHSAAKYMEKKVKKAARTNGNMPKDIWDNIEVNEVANGPDWNGFMKAVESSGIKDKGAIINVINAANTSAQKEEEIRNMILIYPELERNILPPLRRAIIDVNTFEPKRTDEEIANLATSDPGKLSLEELFYAATLTDDNGTKRVIYANIIDHYPKCYRAYNNAASVELEDGHLQEAKDLLDQAKERKEDAYQLWNNYGVYYALTGDYAKAKESFMKSKDLGGDVNYNMGLVNIYYGNYAEAVSNLSSYNCDFNLGLAQLLNGDNNGAEKTFKCVDPQDAETDYMLAITGARLDDKAMILDYLGKAMKLDPTLKNKATYDREFIKYYKDPDFKSLMGIKE
;
A
#
# COMPACT_ATOMS: atom_id res chain seq x y z
N MET A 1 -8.16 44.63 -62.66
CA MET A 1 -8.55 43.77 -61.51
C MET A 1 -9.95 43.14 -61.64
N LYS A 2 -11.05 43.87 -61.91
CA LYS A 2 -12.42 43.28 -62.02
C LYS A 2 -12.59 42.16 -63.07
N LYS A 3 -11.85 42.20 -64.19
CA LYS A 3 -11.88 41.14 -65.23
C LYS A 3 -11.14 39.85 -64.82
N VAL A 4 -10.11 39.96 -63.98
CA VAL A 4 -9.31 38.81 -63.50
C VAL A 4 -10.10 37.99 -62.47
N TYR A 5 -10.87 38.64 -61.59
CA TYR A 5 -11.78 37.98 -60.64
C TYR A 5 -12.92 37.22 -61.33
N SER A 6 -13.51 37.77 -62.39
CA SER A 6 -14.57 37.12 -63.18
C SER A 6 -14.08 35.88 -63.92
N ILE A 7 -12.82 35.88 -64.35
CA ILE A 7 -12.18 34.75 -65.05
C ILE A 7 -11.79 33.67 -64.05
N LEU A 8 -11.13 34.02 -62.94
CA LEU A 8 -10.76 33.08 -61.87
C LEU A 8 -11.99 32.36 -61.30
N SER A 9 -13.10 33.07 -61.08
CA SER A 9 -14.34 32.46 -60.58
C SER A 9 -15.00 31.52 -61.59
N ARG A 10 -14.97 31.82 -62.89
CA ARG A 10 -15.50 30.92 -63.94
C ARG A 10 -14.61 29.69 -64.18
N VAL A 11 -13.29 29.84 -64.06
CA VAL A 11 -12.32 28.74 -64.17
C VAL A 11 -12.45 27.78 -62.98
N LEU A 12 -12.62 28.31 -61.77
CA LEU A 12 -12.85 27.49 -60.56
C LEU A 12 -14.16 26.68 -60.66
N ILE A 13 -15.20 27.27 -61.24
CA ILE A 13 -16.49 26.60 -61.46
C ILE A 13 -16.38 25.53 -62.56
N ALA A 14 -15.60 25.77 -63.62
CA ALA A 14 -15.40 24.79 -64.70
C ALA A 14 -14.56 23.57 -64.26
N SER A 15 -13.54 23.76 -63.42
CA SER A 15 -12.76 22.66 -62.85
C SER A 15 -13.56 21.83 -61.83
N LEU A 16 -14.47 22.46 -61.08
CA LEU A 16 -15.46 21.77 -60.22
C LEU A 16 -16.40 20.85 -61.01
N VAL A 17 -16.74 21.21 -62.25
CA VAL A 17 -17.68 20.45 -63.10
C VAL A 17 -17.01 19.27 -63.81
N MET A 18 -15.71 19.35 -64.14
CA MET A 18 -14.97 18.22 -64.73
C MET A 18 -14.55 17.15 -63.69
N ALA A 19 -14.57 17.47 -62.39
CA ALA A 19 -14.23 16.54 -61.30
C ALA A 19 -15.39 15.60 -60.88
N LEU A 20 -16.55 15.66 -61.55
CA LEU A 20 -17.72 14.82 -61.30
C LEU A 20 -18.04 14.05 -62.59
N PRO A 21 -17.62 12.78 -62.74
CA PRO A 21 -18.33 11.69 -62.06
C PRO A 21 -17.44 10.46 -61.76
N LEU A 22 -17.17 10.15 -60.49
CA LEU A 22 -16.78 8.78 -60.04
C LEU A 22 -17.05 8.58 -58.53
N SER A 23 -17.94 9.36 -57.93
CA SER A 23 -18.25 9.30 -56.51
C SER A 23 -19.36 8.32 -56.17
N ILE A 24 -19.42 7.14 -56.79
CA ILE A 24 -20.32 6.06 -56.34
C ILE A 24 -19.65 4.73 -56.67
N ILE A 25 -19.61 3.85 -55.66
CA ILE A 25 -19.24 2.42 -55.64
C ILE A 25 -17.95 2.13 -54.84
N ALA A 26 -18.13 1.22 -53.87
CA ALA A 26 -17.17 0.51 -53.02
C ALA A 26 -16.74 1.19 -51.71
N GLN A 27 -17.59 1.09 -50.69
CA GLN A 27 -17.18 0.55 -49.39
C GLN A 27 -18.40 -0.10 -48.73
N GLY A 28 -18.42 -1.43 -48.77
CA GLY A 28 -19.42 -2.25 -48.09
C GLY A 28 -19.22 -2.25 -46.58
N GLU A 29 -20.35 -2.33 -45.88
CA GLU A 29 -20.46 -2.43 -44.43
C GLU A 29 -19.83 -3.73 -43.91
N THR A 30 -19.05 -3.60 -42.83
CA THR A 30 -18.95 -4.66 -41.83
C THR A 30 -19.09 -3.99 -40.46
N GLU A 31 -20.19 -4.31 -39.78
CA GLU A 31 -20.45 -3.92 -38.40
C GLU A 31 -19.50 -4.66 -37.46
N GLY A 32 -18.67 -3.88 -36.77
CA GLY A 32 -18.01 -4.22 -35.53
C GLY A 32 -17.79 -2.90 -34.81
N LYS A 33 -18.23 -2.77 -33.55
CA LYS A 33 -18.02 -1.56 -32.74
C LYS A 33 -16.52 -1.35 -32.47
N THR A 34 -15.81 -0.77 -33.43
CA THR A 34 -14.43 -0.32 -33.29
C THR A 34 -14.41 1.11 -32.78
N LYS A 35 -13.56 1.34 -31.76
CA LYS A 35 -13.23 2.65 -31.19
C LYS A 35 -13.00 3.65 -32.32
N LYS A 36 -13.64 4.82 -32.26
CA LYS A 36 -13.36 5.94 -33.18
C LYS A 36 -11.92 6.40 -32.95
N GLU A 37 -10.98 5.90 -33.75
CA GLU A 37 -9.66 6.49 -33.86
C GLU A 37 -9.80 7.93 -34.39
N VAL A 38 -9.52 8.91 -33.54
CA VAL A 38 -9.44 10.32 -33.95
C VAL A 38 -7.99 10.60 -34.31
N ILE A 39 -7.73 10.63 -35.61
CA ILE A 39 -6.38 10.79 -36.15
C ILE A 39 -5.99 12.27 -36.08
N SER A 40 -4.80 12.57 -35.54
CA SER A 40 -4.30 13.95 -35.43
C SER A 40 -3.37 14.31 -36.60
N PHE A 41 -3.57 15.50 -37.18
CA PHE A 41 -2.76 15.99 -38.30
C PHE A 41 -1.45 16.62 -37.79
N SER A 42 -0.32 16.22 -38.39
CA SER A 42 0.99 16.87 -38.19
C SER A 42 1.48 17.50 -39.48
N PRO A 43 1.97 18.75 -39.48
CA PRO A 43 2.57 19.35 -40.67
C PRO A 43 3.78 18.54 -41.14
N TYR A 44 3.89 18.35 -42.45
CA TYR A 44 4.99 17.60 -43.05
C TYR A 44 5.49 18.30 -44.31
N TRP A 45 6.79 18.16 -44.56
CA TRP A 45 7.40 18.47 -45.85
C TRP A 45 7.21 17.30 -46.80
N TYR A 46 7.28 17.55 -48.09
CA TYR A 46 7.32 16.49 -49.08
C TYR A 46 8.13 16.87 -50.31
N ILE A 47 8.68 15.87 -50.98
CA ILE A 47 9.12 15.98 -52.37
C ILE A 47 8.19 15.15 -53.24
N GLN A 48 8.00 15.57 -54.48
CA GLN A 48 7.13 14.90 -55.42
C GLN A 48 7.74 14.86 -56.81
N GLY A 49 7.42 13.80 -57.54
CA GLY A 49 7.77 13.65 -58.95
C GLY A 49 6.59 13.08 -59.70
N GLU A 50 6.32 13.61 -60.88
CA GLU A 50 5.14 13.29 -61.66
C GLU A 50 5.42 13.30 -63.17
N ILE A 51 4.65 12.51 -63.91
CA ILE A 51 4.77 12.38 -65.37
C ILE A 51 3.41 12.03 -65.96
N GLY A 52 3.14 12.51 -67.17
CA GLY A 52 1.89 12.18 -67.84
C GLY A 52 1.69 12.84 -69.20
N PRO A 53 0.55 12.56 -69.85
CA PRO A 53 0.18 13.21 -71.11
C PRO A 53 -0.14 14.69 -70.90
N SER A 54 0.27 15.49 -71.88
CA SER A 54 -0.09 16.89 -72.01
C SER A 54 -0.89 17.12 -73.30
N PHE A 55 -1.71 18.16 -73.29
CA PHE A 55 -2.68 18.48 -74.32
C PHE A 55 -2.67 19.98 -74.59
N SER A 56 -2.80 20.34 -75.86
CA SER A 56 -2.93 21.73 -76.28
C SER A 56 -4.40 22.19 -76.28
N HIS A 57 -4.61 23.43 -75.83
CA HIS A 57 -5.89 24.16 -75.87
C HIS A 57 -5.64 25.53 -76.51
N THR A 58 -4.94 25.51 -77.64
CA THR A 58 -4.48 26.70 -78.39
C THR A 58 -5.32 26.93 -79.66
N ASP A 59 -5.06 27.99 -80.39
CA ASP A 59 -5.73 28.30 -81.66
C ASP A 59 -5.52 27.19 -82.73
N VAL A 60 -4.33 26.60 -82.78
CA VAL A 60 -3.94 25.48 -83.65
C VAL A 60 -4.25 24.12 -82.98
N SER A 61 -5.35 24.05 -82.25
CA SER A 61 -5.86 22.82 -81.62
C SER A 61 -7.27 22.51 -82.09
N ARG A 62 -7.59 21.21 -82.22
CA ARG A 62 -8.89 20.77 -82.75
C ARG A 62 -10.06 21.05 -81.80
N TYR A 63 -9.79 21.01 -80.49
CA TYR A 63 -10.78 21.15 -79.44
C TYR A 63 -10.32 22.28 -78.50
N ASN A 64 -11.10 23.36 -78.41
CA ASN A 64 -10.67 24.58 -77.71
C ASN A 64 -10.42 24.38 -76.21
N PHE A 65 -11.22 23.55 -75.54
CA PHE A 65 -11.17 23.36 -74.09
C PHE A 65 -11.07 21.90 -73.68
N ALA A 66 -11.12 20.95 -74.61
CA ALA A 66 -11.11 19.53 -74.30
C ALA A 66 -9.82 18.89 -74.82
N PRO A 67 -9.23 17.91 -74.10
CA PRO A 67 -8.02 17.22 -74.57
C PRO A 67 -8.17 16.63 -75.98
N ASP A 68 -7.23 16.92 -76.87
CA ASP A 68 -7.11 16.21 -78.15
C ASP A 68 -6.27 14.93 -77.99
N PHE A 69 -6.94 13.81 -77.74
CA PHE A 69 -6.28 12.51 -77.58
C PHE A 69 -5.55 12.00 -78.83
N LYS A 70 -5.64 12.69 -79.98
CA LYS A 70 -4.82 12.36 -81.16
C LYS A 70 -3.46 13.06 -81.17
N HIS A 71 -3.31 14.15 -80.40
CA HIS A 71 -2.12 14.98 -80.34
C HIS A 71 -1.68 15.11 -78.89
N ILE A 72 -1.01 14.04 -78.43
CA ILE A 72 -0.59 13.90 -77.05
C ILE A 72 0.88 14.30 -76.96
N GLY A 73 1.17 15.25 -76.09
CA GLY A 73 2.52 15.52 -75.63
C GLY A 73 2.84 14.77 -74.34
N ILE A 74 4.01 15.04 -73.78
CA ILE A 74 4.39 14.52 -72.47
C ILE A 74 4.78 15.70 -71.58
N ASP A 75 4.38 15.66 -70.33
CA ASP A 75 4.83 16.53 -69.26
C ASP A 75 5.44 15.70 -68.13
N GLY A 76 6.44 16.26 -67.46
CA GLY A 76 6.90 15.75 -66.19
C GLY A 76 7.42 16.87 -65.32
N ALA A 77 7.21 16.73 -64.01
CA ALA A 77 7.64 17.71 -63.03
C ALA A 77 8.31 17.08 -61.82
N LEU A 78 9.25 17.83 -61.25
CA LEU A 78 9.82 17.56 -59.94
C LEU A 78 9.51 18.74 -59.03
N GLY A 79 9.04 18.45 -57.82
CA GLY A 79 8.59 19.47 -56.89
C GLY A 79 8.91 19.17 -55.44
N ALA A 80 8.78 20.21 -54.63
CA ALA A 80 8.85 20.13 -53.19
C ALA A 80 7.78 21.04 -52.57
N GLY A 81 7.21 20.59 -51.46
CA GLY A 81 6.12 21.30 -50.82
C GLY A 81 6.00 21.03 -49.34
N ARG A 82 5.04 21.70 -48.72
CA ARG A 82 4.69 21.56 -47.31
C ARG A 82 3.19 21.51 -47.15
N GLN A 83 2.73 20.52 -46.41
CA GLN A 83 1.37 20.50 -45.87
C GLN A 83 1.39 21.25 -44.52
N TRP A 84 0.78 22.43 -44.48
CA TRP A 84 0.81 23.31 -43.30
C TRP A 84 -0.26 22.94 -42.28
N THR A 85 -1.45 22.59 -42.76
CA THR A 85 -2.61 22.21 -41.95
C THR A 85 -3.29 21.00 -42.60
N LYS A 86 -4.31 20.42 -41.96
CA LYS A 86 -5.11 19.33 -42.56
C LYS A 86 -5.75 19.70 -43.91
N VAL A 87 -5.87 21.00 -44.24
CA VAL A 87 -6.49 21.51 -45.46
C VAL A 87 -5.48 22.12 -46.43
N TRP A 88 -4.54 22.92 -45.92
CA TRP A 88 -3.71 23.80 -46.74
C TRP A 88 -2.30 23.25 -46.99
N SER A 89 -1.86 23.36 -48.24
CA SER A 89 -0.49 23.07 -48.67
C SER A 89 0.05 24.13 -49.61
N THR A 90 1.36 24.20 -49.72
CA THR A 90 2.06 24.99 -50.74
C THR A 90 3.16 24.15 -51.36
N TYR A 91 3.36 24.22 -52.67
CA TYR A 91 4.43 23.50 -53.36
C TYR A 91 4.95 24.26 -54.57
N ILE A 92 6.18 23.94 -54.96
CA ILE A 92 6.81 24.42 -56.18
C ILE A 92 7.05 23.22 -57.08
N ASN A 93 6.67 23.31 -58.35
CA ASN A 93 7.07 22.34 -59.38
C ASN A 93 8.00 23.01 -60.41
N LEU A 94 9.03 22.27 -60.81
CA LEU A 94 9.83 22.53 -62.00
C LEU A 94 9.43 21.51 -63.06
N GLU A 95 8.88 21.98 -64.16
CA GLU A 95 8.26 21.15 -65.19
C GLU A 95 9.03 21.20 -66.51
N ARG A 96 8.98 20.10 -67.25
CA ARG A 96 9.48 19.99 -68.61
C ARG A 96 8.46 19.20 -69.40
N GLY A 97 7.85 19.87 -70.37
CA GLY A 97 6.88 19.20 -71.22
C GLY A 97 6.93 19.64 -72.66
N PHE A 98 6.09 19.00 -73.43
CA PHE A 98 5.86 19.22 -74.85
C PHE A 98 4.36 19.21 -75.06
N PHE A 99 3.81 20.02 -75.94
CA PHE A 99 2.42 19.85 -76.40
C PHE A 99 2.36 20.16 -77.89
N ASN A 100 1.38 19.58 -78.57
CA ASN A 100 1.25 19.71 -80.02
C ASN A 100 -0.22 19.65 -80.40
N GLY A 101 -0.53 20.15 -81.58
CA GLY A 101 -1.89 20.18 -82.09
C GLY A 101 -1.91 20.43 -83.58
N GLN A 102 -3.09 20.28 -84.17
CA GLN A 102 -3.35 20.66 -85.55
C GLN A 102 -4.78 21.17 -85.72
N VAL A 103 -4.98 22.01 -86.72
CA VAL A 103 -6.30 22.50 -87.12
C VAL A 103 -6.34 22.68 -88.64
N LYS A 104 -7.52 22.51 -89.21
CA LYS A 104 -7.77 22.76 -90.64
C LYS A 104 -8.55 24.05 -90.83
N GLY A 105 -8.21 24.81 -91.86
CA GLY A 105 -8.95 26.01 -92.26
C GLY A 105 -8.87 27.21 -91.32
N ILE A 106 -7.78 27.39 -90.57
CA ILE A 106 -7.61 28.53 -89.64
C ILE A 106 -7.18 29.81 -90.38
N TYR A 107 -7.62 30.98 -89.89
CA TYR A 107 -7.22 32.30 -90.38
C TYR A 107 -6.36 33.06 -89.36
N PRO A 108 -5.02 32.93 -89.38
CA PRO A 108 -4.13 33.62 -88.46
C PRO A 108 -4.17 35.14 -88.65
N LYS A 109 -4.35 35.95 -87.59
CA LYS A 109 -4.28 37.42 -87.68
C LYS A 109 -2.88 37.91 -88.04
N ASN A 110 -1.86 37.19 -87.60
CA ASN A 110 -0.46 37.44 -87.93
C ASN A 110 -0.13 37.06 -89.39
N ASN A 111 -1.05 36.41 -90.14
CA ASN A 111 -0.89 36.10 -91.57
C ASN A 111 -2.25 35.98 -92.32
N LYS A 112 -2.77 37.10 -92.83
CA LYS A 112 -4.14 37.23 -93.39
C LYS A 112 -4.36 36.70 -94.82
N LYS A 113 -3.47 35.87 -95.39
CA LYS A 113 -3.53 35.51 -96.83
C LYS A 113 -4.50 34.39 -97.21
N GLY A 114 -5.15 33.72 -96.24
CA GLY A 114 -6.15 32.68 -96.51
C GLY A 114 -6.28 31.67 -95.37
N PRO A 115 -7.23 30.72 -95.45
CA PRO A 115 -7.30 29.63 -94.50
C PRO A 115 -6.09 28.71 -94.66
N TYR A 116 -5.50 28.29 -93.55
CA TYR A 116 -4.37 27.35 -93.54
C TYR A 116 -4.74 26.08 -92.78
N ASP A 117 -4.21 24.95 -93.24
CA ASP A 117 -4.16 23.73 -92.45
C ASP A 117 -2.80 23.69 -91.75
N LEU A 118 -2.79 23.82 -90.43
CA LEU A 118 -1.58 23.99 -89.63
C LEU A 118 -1.45 22.87 -88.61
N LYS A 119 -0.21 22.47 -88.35
CA LYS A 119 0.20 21.68 -87.18
C LYS A 119 1.31 22.41 -86.44
N PHE A 120 1.40 22.23 -85.14
CA PHE A 120 2.44 22.84 -84.33
C PHE A 120 2.99 21.87 -83.29
N SER A 121 4.20 22.16 -82.82
CA SER A 121 4.82 21.50 -81.67
C SER A 121 5.48 22.52 -80.76
N ASN A 122 5.21 22.43 -79.46
CA ASN A 122 5.78 23.27 -78.42
C ASN A 122 6.66 22.43 -77.47
N ASP A 123 7.76 23.03 -77.02
CA ASP A 123 8.71 22.48 -76.07
C ASP A 123 8.96 23.54 -74.99
N TYR A 124 8.65 23.20 -73.74
CA TYR A 124 8.69 24.13 -72.63
C TYR A 124 9.42 23.62 -71.39
N TYR A 125 10.03 24.56 -70.66
CA TYR A 125 10.47 24.42 -69.26
C TYR A 125 9.65 25.39 -68.41
N GLY A 126 9.02 24.92 -67.35
CA GLY A 126 8.22 25.77 -66.48
C GLY A 126 8.66 25.71 -65.01
N GLY A 127 8.25 26.72 -64.27
CA GLY A 127 8.38 26.77 -62.82
C GLY A 127 7.12 27.42 -62.25
N ASN A 128 6.44 26.72 -61.35
CA ASN A 128 5.19 27.20 -60.77
C ASN A 128 5.18 27.04 -59.24
N PHE A 129 4.59 28.02 -58.55
CA PHE A 129 4.28 27.98 -57.13
C PHE A 129 2.77 27.84 -56.97
N ASN A 130 2.33 26.82 -56.24
CA ASN A 130 0.93 26.48 -56.07
C ASN A 130 0.52 26.50 -54.60
N ILE A 131 -0.74 26.87 -54.37
CA ILE A 131 -1.44 26.71 -53.10
C ILE A 131 -2.50 25.62 -53.32
N GLY A 132 -2.43 24.56 -52.52
CA GLY A 132 -3.35 23.42 -52.58
C GLY A 132 -4.32 23.40 -51.40
N VAL A 133 -5.56 23.00 -51.68
CA VAL A 133 -6.67 22.85 -50.74
C VAL A 133 -7.19 21.41 -50.81
N ASN A 134 -7.10 20.66 -49.71
CA ASN A 134 -7.69 19.32 -49.61
C ASN A 134 -9.19 19.43 -49.26
N LEU A 135 -10.05 19.21 -50.27
CA LEU A 135 -11.50 19.32 -50.14
C LEU A 135 -12.10 18.22 -49.27
N SER A 136 -11.55 17.00 -49.34
CA SER A 136 -12.00 15.89 -48.49
C SER A 136 -11.85 16.22 -47.00
N ASN A 137 -10.75 16.86 -46.62
CA ASN A 137 -10.51 17.29 -45.24
C ASN A 137 -11.24 18.58 -44.86
N TRP A 138 -11.49 19.47 -45.83
CA TRP A 138 -12.30 20.66 -45.60
C TRP A 138 -13.73 20.28 -45.21
N TRP A 139 -14.41 19.46 -46.02
CA TRP A 139 -15.82 19.13 -45.81
C TRP A 139 -16.04 17.97 -44.83
N GLY A 140 -15.19 16.95 -44.87
CA GLY A 140 -15.37 15.73 -44.08
C GLY A 140 -14.57 15.68 -42.77
N GLY A 141 -13.81 16.73 -42.44
CA GLY A 141 -12.84 16.71 -41.35
C GLY A 141 -11.63 15.83 -41.64
N TYR A 142 -10.61 15.87 -40.79
CA TYR A 142 -9.42 15.03 -40.95
C TYR A 142 -9.73 13.61 -40.48
N LYS A 143 -9.55 12.64 -41.38
CA LYS A 143 -9.75 11.20 -41.16
C LYS A 143 -8.73 10.46 -42.00
N ASP A 144 -8.39 9.25 -41.59
CA ASP A 144 -7.62 8.36 -42.45
C ASP A 144 -8.52 7.95 -43.59
N ARG A 145 -8.04 8.19 -44.80
CA ARG A 145 -8.76 7.95 -46.04
C ARG A 145 -7.76 7.41 -47.02
N LEU A 146 -8.08 6.28 -47.62
CA LEU A 146 -7.29 5.78 -48.73
C LEU A 146 -7.24 6.81 -49.87
N ILE A 147 -8.34 7.54 -50.12
CA ILE A 147 -8.47 8.49 -51.24
C ILE A 147 -8.90 9.86 -50.72
N THR A 148 -8.24 10.92 -51.18
CA THR A 148 -8.65 12.31 -50.94
C THR A 148 -8.62 13.15 -52.21
N PHE A 149 -9.48 14.15 -52.27
CA PHE A 149 -9.62 15.07 -53.39
C PHE A 149 -9.16 16.47 -52.96
N GLY A 150 -8.47 17.15 -53.86
CA GLY A 150 -8.01 18.51 -53.65
C GLY A 150 -8.10 19.37 -54.91
N VAL A 151 -8.03 20.67 -54.72
CA VAL A 151 -7.89 21.67 -55.79
C VAL A 151 -6.68 22.53 -55.50
N HIS A 152 -6.07 23.06 -56.54
CA HIS A 152 -4.94 23.98 -56.40
C HIS A 152 -4.97 25.06 -57.45
N ALA A 153 -4.32 26.18 -57.12
CA ALA A 153 -4.08 27.26 -58.05
C ALA A 153 -2.71 27.87 -57.73
N GLY A 154 -2.05 28.37 -58.77
CA GLY A 154 -0.71 28.89 -58.64
C GLY A 154 -0.40 30.06 -59.56
N VAL A 155 0.86 30.47 -59.49
CA VAL A 155 1.48 31.45 -60.38
C VAL A 155 2.85 30.91 -60.79
N GLY A 156 3.23 31.13 -62.03
CA GLY A 156 4.50 30.61 -62.54
C GLY A 156 4.99 31.32 -63.78
N ASN A 157 6.06 30.78 -64.34
CA ASN A 157 6.59 31.18 -65.63
C ASN A 157 6.91 29.96 -66.47
N VAL A 158 6.77 30.09 -67.77
CA VAL A 158 7.14 29.05 -68.73
C VAL A 158 8.07 29.63 -69.79
N MET A 159 9.18 28.94 -70.04
CA MET A 159 10.11 29.19 -71.12
C MET A 159 9.84 28.19 -72.24
N TRP A 160 9.39 28.67 -73.41
CA TRP A 160 8.91 27.82 -74.48
C TRP A 160 9.53 28.16 -75.84
N LYS A 161 9.56 27.16 -76.72
CA LYS A 161 9.76 27.33 -78.16
C LYS A 161 8.66 26.58 -78.89
N GLU A 162 8.27 27.07 -80.06
CA GLU A 162 7.28 26.41 -80.90
C GLU A 162 7.72 26.41 -82.36
N LYS A 163 7.26 25.41 -83.10
CA LYS A 163 7.37 25.36 -84.55
C LYS A 163 6.01 25.01 -85.14
N THR A 164 5.54 25.84 -86.06
CA THR A 164 4.30 25.63 -86.83
C THR A 164 4.63 25.30 -88.29
N GLU A 165 3.91 24.34 -88.87
CA GLU A 165 4.09 23.85 -90.24
C GLU A 165 2.74 23.67 -90.94
N TYR A 166 2.75 23.70 -92.28
CA TYR A 166 1.58 23.36 -93.08
C TYR A 166 1.31 21.85 -93.04
N LEU A 167 0.09 21.47 -92.68
CA LEU A 167 -0.33 20.08 -92.42
C LEU A 167 -0.08 19.14 -93.61
N ASN A 168 -0.28 19.62 -94.84
CA ASN A 168 -0.26 18.79 -96.05
C ASN A 168 1.09 18.82 -96.81
N THR A 169 2.04 19.67 -96.41
CA THR A 169 3.30 19.87 -97.17
C THR A 169 4.56 19.86 -96.33
N ASP A 170 4.43 19.79 -94.99
CA ASP A 170 5.52 19.93 -94.01
C ASP A 170 6.39 21.20 -94.23
N LYS A 171 5.88 22.15 -95.02
CA LYS A 171 6.55 23.42 -95.26
C LYS A 171 6.44 24.28 -94.01
N TYR A 172 7.55 24.93 -93.70
CA TYR A 172 7.69 25.85 -92.58
C TYR A 172 6.68 27.01 -92.66
N PHE A 173 5.91 27.23 -91.59
CA PHE A 173 5.00 28.38 -91.45
C PHE A 173 5.65 29.47 -90.56
N THR A 174 5.96 29.14 -89.31
CA THR A 174 6.69 30.01 -88.39
C THR A 174 7.39 29.21 -87.28
N SER A 175 8.28 29.88 -86.56
CA SER A 175 8.82 29.44 -85.28
C SER A 175 9.02 30.62 -84.35
N TYR A 176 8.91 30.34 -83.05
CA TYR A 176 9.27 31.24 -81.97
C TYR A 176 10.14 30.53 -80.94
N GLY A 177 11.06 31.26 -80.31
CA GLY A 177 11.84 30.77 -79.19
C GLY A 177 13.09 29.95 -79.54
N TYR A 178 13.55 29.96 -80.80
CA TYR A 178 14.84 29.36 -81.19
C TYR A 178 15.97 30.40 -81.20
N LYS A 179 17.20 29.95 -80.88
CA LYS A 179 18.41 30.80 -80.85
C LYS A 179 18.68 31.54 -82.17
N ASN A 180 18.32 30.93 -83.29
CA ASN A 180 18.54 31.41 -84.65
C ASN A 180 17.32 32.13 -85.24
N ASP A 181 16.22 32.28 -84.48
CA ASP A 181 15.09 33.08 -84.90
C ASP A 181 15.47 34.58 -84.94
N PRO A 182 14.80 35.40 -85.78
CA PRO A 182 14.94 36.85 -85.74
C PRO A 182 14.63 37.41 -84.34
N ASP A 183 15.21 38.56 -83.98
CA ASP A 183 15.07 39.16 -82.63
C ASP A 183 13.61 39.37 -82.19
N SER A 184 12.68 39.58 -83.13
CA SER A 184 11.25 39.69 -82.84
C SER A 184 10.60 38.36 -82.39
N ARG A 185 11.16 37.21 -82.77
CA ARG A 185 10.63 35.86 -82.49
C ARG A 185 11.48 35.07 -81.49
N LYS A 186 12.71 35.50 -81.25
CA LYS A 186 13.55 35.05 -80.14
C LYS A 186 13.06 35.64 -78.79
N GLY A 187 13.34 34.98 -77.68
CA GLY A 187 13.05 35.46 -76.33
C GLY A 187 14.26 35.45 -75.39
N GLY A 188 14.06 35.95 -74.17
CA GLY A 188 15.09 36.07 -73.13
C GLY A 188 15.31 34.81 -72.29
N GLY A 189 14.60 33.72 -72.58
CA GLY A 189 14.74 32.44 -71.88
C GLY A 189 15.96 31.64 -72.35
N ILE A 190 16.16 30.49 -71.71
CA ILE A 190 17.28 29.58 -72.01
C ILE A 190 17.25 29.18 -73.50
N ASN A 191 18.41 29.26 -74.17
CA ASN A 191 18.57 28.96 -75.59
C ASN A 191 17.67 29.77 -76.55
N GLY A 192 17.29 30.99 -76.15
CA GLY A 192 16.48 31.90 -76.97
C GLY A 192 14.97 31.69 -76.86
N ARG A 193 14.51 30.89 -75.89
CA ARG A 193 13.09 30.63 -75.62
C ARG A 193 12.31 31.90 -75.30
N LYS A 194 11.06 31.94 -75.73
CA LYS A 194 10.09 32.93 -75.25
C LYS A 194 9.75 32.63 -73.79
N VAL A 195 9.45 33.66 -73.02
CA VAL A 195 9.04 33.54 -71.61
C VAL A 195 7.62 34.07 -71.52
N ALA A 196 6.76 33.32 -70.85
CA ALA A 196 5.38 33.71 -70.58
C ALA A 196 5.08 33.52 -69.08
N PHE A 197 4.34 34.46 -68.50
CA PHE A 197 3.72 34.26 -67.20
C PHE A 197 2.61 33.21 -67.31
N THR A 198 2.42 32.43 -66.25
CA THR A 198 1.44 31.35 -66.24
C THR A 198 0.58 31.34 -64.98
N ILE A 199 -0.68 30.94 -65.15
CA ILE A 199 -1.62 30.68 -64.07
C ILE A 199 -2.08 29.22 -64.18
N PRO A 200 -1.43 28.28 -63.47
CA PRO A 200 -1.91 26.92 -63.33
C PRO A 200 -3.10 26.84 -62.36
N VAL A 201 -4.14 26.11 -62.74
CA VAL A 201 -5.28 25.76 -61.89
C VAL A 201 -5.61 24.29 -62.13
N GLY A 202 -5.73 23.50 -61.07
CA GLY A 202 -5.92 22.06 -61.20
C GLY A 202 -6.67 21.39 -60.06
N ALA A 203 -6.87 20.09 -60.23
CA ALA A 203 -7.50 19.21 -59.27
C ALA A 203 -6.64 17.95 -59.09
N THR A 204 -6.57 17.49 -57.83
CA THR A 204 -5.78 16.33 -57.43
C THR A 204 -6.65 15.25 -56.83
N ILE A 205 -6.31 13.99 -57.14
CA ILE A 205 -6.76 12.81 -56.42
C ILE A 205 -5.53 12.14 -55.79
N ASN A 206 -5.52 12.03 -54.47
CA ASN A 206 -4.39 11.53 -53.70
C ASN A 206 -4.75 10.21 -53.03
N PHE A 207 -3.95 9.17 -53.30
CA PHE A 207 -4.01 7.86 -52.68
C PHE A 207 -2.96 7.78 -51.56
N ASN A 208 -3.42 7.73 -50.31
CA ASN A 208 -2.55 7.61 -49.14
C ASN A 208 -2.08 6.15 -49.01
N VAL A 209 -0.86 5.84 -49.48
CA VAL A 209 -0.30 4.48 -49.46
C VAL A 209 0.30 4.15 -48.10
N SER A 210 0.96 5.12 -47.46
CA SER A 210 1.50 5.01 -46.09
C SER A 210 1.71 6.39 -45.45
N ASP A 211 2.11 6.41 -44.18
CA ASP A 211 2.54 7.63 -43.46
C ASP A 211 3.65 8.41 -44.19
N LYS A 212 4.42 7.76 -45.08
CA LYS A 212 5.57 8.35 -45.78
C LYS A 212 5.41 8.50 -47.28
N VAL A 213 4.41 7.87 -47.90
CA VAL A 213 4.28 7.78 -49.37
C VAL A 213 2.84 7.98 -49.81
N ASP A 214 2.63 8.88 -50.76
CA ASP A 214 1.38 8.96 -51.54
C ASP A 214 1.63 8.69 -53.01
N ILE A 215 0.62 8.14 -53.68
CA ILE A 215 0.48 8.15 -55.13
C ILE A 215 -0.65 9.11 -55.46
N TYR A 216 -0.50 9.96 -56.48
CA TYR A 216 -1.54 10.92 -56.82
C TYR A 216 -1.71 11.08 -58.33
N GLY A 217 -2.91 11.45 -58.74
CA GLY A 217 -3.21 11.98 -60.06
C GLY A 217 -3.45 13.49 -59.95
N ASP A 218 -2.85 14.27 -60.84
CA ASP A 218 -3.02 15.72 -60.90
C ASP A 218 -3.40 16.15 -62.31
N TYR A 219 -4.48 16.92 -62.44
CA TYR A 219 -4.90 17.51 -63.70
C TYR A 219 -4.82 19.03 -63.61
N ILE A 220 -3.94 19.62 -64.43
CA ILE A 220 -3.65 21.06 -64.40
C ILE A 220 -4.00 21.69 -65.75
N TYR A 221 -4.74 22.80 -65.70
CA TYR A 221 -4.88 23.75 -66.81
C TYR A 221 -3.99 24.95 -66.58
N THR A 222 -3.06 25.19 -67.49
CA THR A 222 -2.10 26.29 -67.40
C THR A 222 -2.40 27.34 -68.45
N TRP A 223 -2.88 28.50 -67.98
CA TRP A 223 -3.07 29.68 -68.81
C TRP A 223 -1.75 30.38 -69.01
N MET A 224 -1.40 30.71 -70.25
CA MET A 224 -0.23 31.51 -70.57
C MET A 224 -0.64 32.98 -70.78
N ASP A 225 0.27 33.93 -70.59
CA ASP A 225 0.05 35.35 -70.94
C ASP A 225 0.45 35.68 -72.40
N THR A 226 0.55 34.66 -73.25
CA THR A 226 0.96 34.75 -74.65
C THR A 226 -0.04 34.04 -75.56
N ASP A 227 -0.20 34.55 -76.77
CA ASP A 227 -1.07 34.02 -77.85
C ASP A 227 -0.18 33.62 -79.04
N LEU A 228 0.96 32.99 -78.75
CA LEU A 228 2.00 32.65 -79.73
C LEU A 228 2.64 31.28 -79.46
N ALA A 229 2.20 30.57 -78.44
CA ALA A 229 2.71 29.26 -78.04
C ALA A 229 2.46 28.18 -79.11
N ASP A 230 1.60 28.45 -80.08
CA ASP A 230 1.37 27.63 -81.28
C ASP A 230 1.70 28.36 -82.60
N GLY A 231 2.31 29.55 -82.52
CA GLY A 231 2.72 30.38 -83.65
C GLY A 231 1.61 31.17 -84.33
N VAL A 232 0.36 31.09 -83.86
CA VAL A 232 -0.81 31.78 -84.43
C VAL A 232 -1.40 32.76 -83.43
N VAL A 233 -1.84 33.92 -83.93
CA VAL A 233 -2.62 34.91 -83.15
C VAL A 233 -4.03 34.94 -83.73
N HIS A 234 -5.08 34.63 -82.97
CA HIS A 234 -6.47 34.75 -83.45
C HIS A 234 -7.30 35.76 -82.64
N GLY A 235 -8.62 35.81 -82.80
CA GLY A 235 -9.42 36.69 -81.95
C GLY A 235 -10.92 36.54 -81.93
N THR A 236 -11.43 36.94 -80.76
CA THR A 236 -12.81 37.32 -80.39
C THR A 236 -13.85 36.24 -80.11
N MET A 237 -13.47 34.98 -79.80
CA MET A 237 -14.30 34.17 -78.89
C MET A 237 -13.55 32.97 -78.26
N GLN A 238 -13.31 33.12 -76.95
CA GLN A 238 -13.20 32.10 -75.90
C GLN A 238 -11.83 31.70 -75.30
N VAL A 239 -10.67 31.94 -75.93
CA VAL A 239 -9.39 32.03 -75.20
C VAL A 239 -8.53 33.08 -75.91
N TYR A 240 -8.06 34.12 -75.22
CA TYR A 240 -7.25 35.20 -75.86
C TYR A 240 -5.75 34.92 -75.80
N ASN A 241 -5.37 33.96 -74.96
CA ASN A 241 -4.00 33.52 -74.79
C ASN A 241 -4.02 32.00 -74.84
N ASP A 242 -2.89 31.41 -75.22
CA ASP A 242 -2.73 29.97 -75.28
C ASP A 242 -2.85 29.31 -73.91
N VAL A 243 -3.47 28.13 -73.93
CA VAL A 243 -3.62 27.27 -72.78
C VAL A 243 -3.07 25.89 -73.14
N TYR A 244 -2.42 25.26 -72.18
CA TYR A 244 -2.11 23.84 -72.24
C TYR A 244 -2.57 23.18 -70.95
N SER A 245 -2.79 21.87 -70.99
CA SER A 245 -3.12 21.10 -69.80
C SER A 245 -2.29 19.83 -69.75
N HIS A 246 -2.16 19.23 -68.57
CA HIS A 246 -1.59 17.90 -68.43
C HIS A 246 -2.32 17.11 -67.35
N PHE A 247 -2.36 15.79 -67.52
CA PHE A 247 -2.79 14.85 -66.50
C PHE A 247 -1.58 14.02 -66.09
N ASN A 248 -1.03 14.28 -64.91
CA ASN A 248 0.14 13.59 -64.41
C ASN A 248 -0.23 12.56 -63.34
N VAL A 249 0.50 11.45 -63.32
CA VAL A 249 0.52 10.52 -62.18
C VAL A 249 1.86 10.70 -61.47
N GLY A 250 1.83 10.87 -60.16
CA GLY A 250 3.01 11.18 -59.36
C GLY A 250 3.11 10.39 -58.08
N VAL A 251 4.32 10.43 -57.51
CA VAL A 251 4.65 9.89 -56.18
C VAL A 251 5.12 11.02 -55.30
N ARG A 252 4.62 11.06 -54.06
CA ARG A 252 5.02 12.04 -53.04
C ARG A 252 5.64 11.31 -51.85
N LEU A 253 6.84 11.74 -51.46
CA LEU A 253 7.54 11.27 -50.27
C LEU A 253 7.43 12.32 -49.16
N LYS A 254 6.87 11.94 -48.00
CA LYS A 254 6.62 12.82 -46.85
C LYS A 254 7.74 12.75 -45.82
N PHE A 255 8.06 13.89 -45.21
CA PHE A 255 9.11 14.07 -44.21
C PHE A 255 8.62 14.92 -43.02
N GLY A 256 9.01 14.52 -41.80
CA GLY A 256 8.66 15.19 -40.54
C GLY A 256 7.97 14.23 -39.56
N SER A 257 8.50 14.10 -38.34
CA SER A 257 7.97 13.19 -37.31
C SER A 257 7.14 13.93 -36.26
N ASN A 258 6.00 13.38 -35.87
CA ASN A 258 5.29 13.82 -34.67
C ASN A 258 6.14 13.46 -33.44
N LYS A 259 6.73 14.47 -32.80
CA LYS A 259 7.67 14.30 -31.68
C LYS A 259 7.02 13.62 -30.47
N ILE A 260 5.73 13.83 -30.25
CA ILE A 260 5.00 13.24 -29.11
C ILE A 260 4.66 11.77 -29.40
N LYS A 261 4.29 11.44 -30.65
CA LYS A 261 4.16 10.03 -31.08
C LYS A 261 5.49 9.28 -30.91
N LYS A 262 6.62 9.95 -31.20
CA LYS A 262 7.96 9.40 -30.97
C LYS A 262 8.25 9.16 -29.48
N MET A 263 7.85 10.08 -28.59
CA MET A 263 7.98 9.88 -27.14
C MET A 263 7.24 8.61 -26.70
N ALA A 264 5.96 8.46 -27.10
CA ALA A 264 5.18 7.27 -26.76
C ALA A 264 5.83 5.97 -27.26
N GLY A 265 6.27 5.95 -28.53
CA GLY A 265 6.94 4.78 -29.12
C GLY A 265 8.32 4.46 -28.54
N ASN A 266 8.96 5.41 -27.86
CA ASN A 266 10.29 5.24 -27.25
C ASN A 266 10.23 5.16 -25.71
N PHE A 267 9.06 4.92 -25.11
CA PHE A 267 8.91 4.89 -23.66
C PHE A 267 9.80 3.84 -22.97
N SER A 268 10.22 2.79 -23.68
CA SER A 268 11.21 1.82 -23.20
C SER A 268 12.57 2.43 -22.85
N GLU A 269 12.92 3.60 -23.40
CA GLU A 269 14.16 4.34 -23.08
C GLU A 269 14.13 4.96 -21.67
N VAL A 270 12.95 5.13 -21.07
CA VAL A 270 12.82 5.64 -19.69
C VAL A 270 13.25 4.54 -18.73
N GLN A 271 14.32 4.79 -17.99
CA GLN A 271 14.80 3.84 -16.98
C GLN A 271 13.89 3.92 -15.76
N MET A 272 13.47 2.77 -15.22
CA MET A 272 12.62 2.71 -14.04
C MET A 272 13.06 1.55 -13.15
N THR A 273 13.00 1.78 -11.84
CA THR A 273 13.19 0.79 -10.79
C THR A 273 12.03 0.91 -9.82
N VAL A 274 11.54 -0.22 -9.32
CA VAL A 274 10.40 -0.27 -8.40
C VAL A 274 10.88 -0.84 -7.07
N THR A 275 10.28 -0.36 -5.98
CA THR A 275 10.53 -0.85 -4.63
C THR A 275 9.21 -0.91 -3.87
N PRO A 276 8.87 -2.04 -3.22
CA PRO A 276 9.59 -3.32 -3.24
C PRO A 276 9.45 -4.06 -4.61
N ASP A 277 10.33 -5.04 -4.86
CA ASP A 277 10.29 -5.93 -6.03
C ASP A 277 10.56 -7.38 -5.57
N PRO A 278 9.55 -8.27 -5.56
CA PRO A 278 8.13 -8.04 -5.90
C PRO A 278 7.43 -7.04 -4.97
N LEU A 279 6.25 -6.55 -5.38
CA LEU A 279 5.39 -5.78 -4.48
C LEU A 279 4.96 -6.63 -3.28
N ALA A 280 4.76 -5.98 -2.14
CA ALA A 280 4.35 -6.61 -0.89
C ALA A 280 3.26 -5.79 -0.21
N GLU A 281 2.38 -6.50 0.50
CA GLU A 281 1.39 -5.91 1.38
C GLU A 281 2.06 -5.51 2.71
N LYS A 282 1.64 -4.35 3.21
CA LYS A 282 2.01 -3.81 4.51
C LYS A 282 0.86 -2.99 5.08
N GLY A 283 0.37 -3.36 6.25
CA GLY A 283 -0.63 -2.54 6.95
C GLY A 283 -1.97 -2.44 6.22
N ASP A 284 -2.43 -3.52 5.59
CA ASP A 284 -3.60 -3.62 4.72
C ASP A 284 -3.50 -2.86 3.39
N SER A 285 -2.30 -2.44 3.01
CA SER A 285 -2.07 -1.68 1.78
C SER A 285 -0.90 -2.23 0.99
N VAL A 286 -0.96 -2.07 -0.33
CA VAL A 286 0.17 -2.30 -1.24
C VAL A 286 0.76 -0.94 -1.57
N GLU A 287 1.96 -0.68 -1.04
CA GLU A 287 2.71 0.55 -1.33
C GLU A 287 3.70 0.30 -2.46
N VAL A 288 3.80 1.25 -3.37
CA VAL A 288 4.76 1.22 -4.48
C VAL A 288 5.57 2.51 -4.51
N THR A 289 6.88 2.38 -4.68
CA THR A 289 7.76 3.48 -5.04
C THR A 289 8.42 3.19 -6.39
N VAL A 290 8.17 4.05 -7.39
CA VAL A 290 8.81 4.01 -8.71
C VAL A 290 9.81 5.14 -8.82
N LYS A 291 11.08 4.81 -9.02
CA LYS A 291 12.13 5.78 -9.35
C LYS A 291 12.46 5.65 -10.83
N GLY A 292 12.41 6.76 -11.57
CA GLY A 292 12.72 6.72 -13.00
C GLY A 292 13.51 7.92 -13.50
N THR A 293 14.11 7.74 -14.68
CA THR A 293 14.97 8.75 -15.34
C THR A 293 14.63 8.82 -16.82
N PHE A 294 14.26 10.02 -17.27
CA PHE A 294 14.09 10.38 -18.68
C PHE A 294 15.44 10.77 -19.28
N PRO A 295 15.82 10.22 -20.44
CA PRO A 295 17.07 10.58 -21.08
C PRO A 295 17.06 12.01 -21.65
N PRO A 296 18.23 12.65 -21.81
CA PRO A 296 18.37 13.88 -22.57
C PRO A 296 17.71 13.80 -23.95
N LYS A 297 17.09 14.89 -24.40
CA LYS A 297 16.40 15.04 -25.69
C LYS A 297 15.18 14.13 -25.89
N TYR A 298 14.69 13.49 -24.83
CA TYR A 298 13.49 12.65 -24.88
C TYR A 298 12.20 13.49 -24.84
N PHE A 299 12.04 14.30 -23.79
CA PHE A 299 10.75 14.96 -23.49
C PHE A 299 10.56 16.24 -24.32
N ASP A 300 9.51 16.33 -25.14
CA ASP A 300 9.22 17.53 -25.94
C ASP A 300 8.77 18.69 -25.05
N LYS A 301 9.25 19.90 -25.37
CA LYS A 301 9.00 21.12 -24.60
C LYS A 301 7.50 21.41 -24.38
N ASN A 302 6.62 20.99 -25.29
CA ASN A 302 5.17 21.26 -25.23
C ASN A 302 4.33 20.01 -24.89
N ALA A 303 4.96 18.90 -24.50
CA ALA A 303 4.26 17.66 -24.20
C ALA A 303 3.83 17.59 -22.72
N ILE A 304 2.82 16.79 -22.47
CA ILE A 304 2.44 16.27 -21.16
C ILE A 304 2.44 14.73 -21.27
N MET A 305 2.92 14.05 -20.23
CA MET A 305 2.82 12.60 -20.06
C MET A 305 2.04 12.33 -18.78
N CYS A 306 0.88 11.70 -18.92
CA CYS A 306 0.12 11.14 -17.83
C CYS A 306 0.65 9.74 -17.49
N PHE A 307 0.90 9.48 -16.20
CA PHE A 307 1.48 8.25 -15.70
C PHE A 307 0.64 7.69 -14.55
N THR A 308 -0.02 6.57 -14.79
CA THR A 308 -0.82 5.84 -13.80
C THR A 308 -0.34 4.39 -13.77
N PRO A 309 0.42 3.97 -12.74
CA PRO A 309 0.67 2.56 -12.49
C PRO A 309 -0.63 1.84 -12.17
N VAL A 310 -0.76 0.61 -12.66
CA VAL A 310 -1.95 -0.22 -12.46
C VAL A 310 -1.51 -1.62 -12.05
N LEU A 311 -2.07 -2.13 -10.95
CA LEU A 311 -1.99 -3.56 -10.62
C LEU A 311 -3.04 -4.30 -11.43
N LYS A 312 -2.60 -5.17 -12.33
CA LYS A 312 -3.47 -6.07 -13.11
C LYS A 312 -3.42 -7.46 -12.49
N TYR A 313 -4.58 -8.07 -12.30
CA TYR A 313 -4.74 -9.41 -11.73
C TYR A 313 -5.95 -10.11 -12.35
N ASP A 314 -6.13 -11.40 -12.07
CA ASP A 314 -7.30 -12.11 -12.57
C ASP A 314 -8.59 -11.54 -11.95
N GLY A 315 -9.57 -11.25 -12.80
CA GLY A 315 -10.83 -10.63 -12.39
C GLY A 315 -10.83 -9.10 -12.24
N GLY A 316 -9.73 -8.38 -12.46
CA GLY A 316 -9.77 -6.92 -12.48
C GLY A 316 -8.43 -6.18 -12.50
N GLU A 317 -8.50 -4.87 -12.28
CA GLU A 317 -7.35 -4.00 -12.15
C GLU A 317 -7.58 -2.92 -11.09
N THR A 318 -6.53 -2.52 -10.39
CA THR A 318 -6.56 -1.42 -9.42
C THR A 318 -5.52 -0.38 -9.82
N ALA A 319 -5.98 0.83 -10.12
CA ALA A 319 -5.13 1.96 -10.47
C ALA A 319 -4.59 2.65 -9.21
N PHE A 320 -3.31 3.00 -9.22
CA PHE A 320 -2.74 3.93 -8.24
C PHE A 320 -3.04 5.38 -8.63
N GLU A 321 -2.63 6.33 -7.77
CA GLU A 321 -2.79 7.75 -8.07
C GLU A 321 -2.03 8.18 -9.34
N THR A 322 -2.61 9.10 -10.10
CA THR A 322 -2.00 9.57 -11.36
C THR A 322 -0.94 10.64 -11.10
N MET A 323 0.21 10.53 -11.76
CA MET A 323 1.25 11.58 -11.80
C MET A 323 1.38 12.13 -13.22
N ASN A 324 1.39 13.45 -13.36
CA ASN A 324 1.59 14.12 -14.64
C ASN A 324 3.02 14.70 -14.74
N PHE A 325 3.68 14.45 -15.87
CA PHE A 325 4.95 15.05 -16.25
C PHE A 325 4.74 16.03 -17.40
N LYS A 326 5.52 17.10 -17.44
CA LYS A 326 5.34 18.17 -18.42
C LYS A 326 6.66 18.69 -18.98
N GLY A 327 6.64 19.14 -20.23
CA GLY A 327 7.76 19.81 -20.86
C GLY A 327 7.94 21.23 -20.34
N GLU A 328 9.15 21.78 -20.51
CA GLU A 328 9.53 23.11 -20.02
C GLU A 328 8.71 24.30 -20.57
N ALA A 329 8.02 24.14 -21.70
CA ALA A 329 7.13 25.17 -22.26
C ALA A 329 5.65 25.01 -21.84
N VAL A 330 5.36 24.07 -20.94
CA VAL A 330 4.02 23.83 -20.40
C VAL A 330 3.86 24.52 -19.05
N GLU A 331 2.97 25.51 -18.99
CA GLU A 331 2.54 26.17 -17.75
C GLU A 331 1.53 25.30 -16.98
N GLY A 332 1.47 25.45 -15.65
CA GLY A 332 0.52 24.72 -14.79
C GLY A 332 1.11 23.54 -14.01
N ASN A 333 0.26 22.63 -13.52
CA ASN A 333 0.61 21.52 -12.63
C ASN A 333 1.29 20.36 -13.37
N GLY A 334 2.24 19.69 -12.71
CA GLY A 334 2.98 18.53 -13.23
C GLY A 334 4.49 18.64 -13.01
N VAL A 335 5.18 17.51 -12.93
CA VAL A 335 6.63 17.44 -12.76
C VAL A 335 7.32 17.85 -14.07
N MET A 336 8.10 18.93 -14.03
CA MET A 336 8.77 19.45 -15.22
C MET A 336 10.00 18.58 -15.59
N ILE A 337 10.08 18.17 -16.86
CA ILE A 337 11.20 17.44 -17.44
C ILE A 337 11.87 18.31 -18.51
N SER A 338 13.18 18.53 -18.36
CA SER A 338 13.96 19.33 -19.31
C SER A 338 14.12 18.57 -20.63
N HIS A 339 13.92 19.27 -21.75
CA HIS A 339 14.20 18.64 -23.04
C HIS A 339 15.69 18.35 -23.19
N ASP A 340 16.56 19.29 -22.86
CA ASP A 340 17.99 19.17 -23.16
C ASP A 340 18.72 18.25 -22.18
N ASN A 341 18.31 18.24 -20.91
CA ASN A 341 19.00 17.50 -19.85
C ASN A 341 18.26 16.22 -19.40
N GLY A 342 17.01 16.02 -19.81
CA GLY A 342 16.16 14.96 -19.27
C GLY A 342 15.67 15.28 -17.85
N GLY A 343 15.50 14.26 -17.01
CA GLY A 343 15.13 14.45 -15.61
C GLY A 343 14.85 13.14 -14.89
N SER A 344 14.95 13.15 -13.56
CA SER A 344 14.61 12.01 -12.71
C SER A 344 13.36 12.29 -11.89
N PHE A 345 12.63 11.24 -11.53
CA PHE A 345 11.42 11.34 -10.71
C PHE A 345 11.37 10.23 -9.67
N THR A 346 10.65 10.50 -8.59
CA THR A 346 10.22 9.50 -7.60
C THR A 346 8.72 9.63 -7.45
N TYR A 347 8.03 8.51 -7.63
CA TYR A 347 6.59 8.36 -7.48
C TYR A 347 6.35 7.39 -6.33
N THR A 348 5.52 7.78 -5.37
CA THR A 348 5.10 6.90 -4.26
C THR A 348 3.59 6.97 -4.13
N SER A 349 2.94 5.82 -4.07
CA SER A 349 1.50 5.71 -3.88
C SER A 349 1.16 4.38 -3.20
N LYS A 350 -0.07 4.27 -2.68
CA LYS A 350 -0.56 3.06 -2.04
C LYS A 350 -2.02 2.82 -2.39
N VAL A 351 -2.41 1.55 -2.44
CA VAL A 351 -3.80 1.11 -2.62
C VAL A 351 -4.15 0.06 -1.55
N PRO A 352 -5.42 -0.06 -1.14
CA PRO A 352 -5.85 -1.14 -0.25
C PRO A 352 -5.53 -2.51 -0.85
N TYR A 353 -5.05 -3.44 -0.03
CA TYR A 353 -4.84 -4.81 -0.45
C TYR A 353 -6.18 -5.53 -0.66
N ASN A 354 -6.21 -6.41 -1.68
CA ASN A 354 -7.30 -7.32 -1.94
C ASN A 354 -6.68 -8.69 -2.31
N PRO A 355 -7.18 -9.82 -1.78
CA PRO A 355 -6.67 -11.16 -2.14
C PRO A 355 -6.63 -11.46 -3.65
N ALA A 356 -7.47 -10.81 -4.47
CA ALA A 356 -7.36 -10.93 -5.93
C ALA A 356 -5.98 -10.47 -6.46
N MET A 357 -5.25 -9.65 -5.71
CA MET A 357 -3.93 -9.12 -6.07
C MET A 357 -2.76 -10.08 -5.82
N ASP A 358 -2.97 -11.25 -5.20
CA ASP A 358 -1.92 -12.22 -4.87
C ASP A 358 -1.12 -12.66 -6.11
N VAL A 359 -1.82 -12.71 -7.25
CA VAL A 359 -1.27 -12.99 -8.57
C VAL A 359 -1.49 -11.76 -9.43
N SER A 360 -0.65 -10.75 -9.26
CA SER A 360 -0.72 -9.49 -9.98
C SER A 360 0.58 -9.07 -10.64
N GLU A 361 0.45 -8.20 -11.63
CA GLU A 361 1.56 -7.53 -12.28
C GLU A 361 1.34 -6.02 -12.19
N LEU A 362 2.35 -5.29 -11.73
CA LEU A 362 2.36 -3.84 -11.83
C LEU A 362 2.75 -3.47 -13.25
N VAL A 363 1.85 -2.79 -13.96
CA VAL A 363 2.09 -2.32 -15.33
C VAL A 363 1.88 -0.82 -15.42
N VAL A 364 2.42 -0.22 -16.48
CA VAL A 364 2.13 1.17 -16.81
C VAL A 364 1.95 1.35 -18.32
N GLU A 365 0.98 2.18 -18.69
CA GLU A 365 0.62 2.57 -20.05
C GLU A 365 0.52 4.09 -20.15
N PRO A 366 1.64 4.83 -20.14
CA PRO A 366 1.59 6.28 -20.08
C PRO A 366 0.96 6.90 -21.32
N VAL A 367 0.28 8.03 -21.12
CA VAL A 367 -0.47 8.73 -22.16
C VAL A 367 0.16 10.09 -22.44
N PHE A 368 0.59 10.31 -23.68
CA PHE A 368 1.34 11.48 -24.11
C PHE A 368 0.48 12.38 -25.00
N TYR A 369 0.45 13.68 -24.72
CA TYR A 369 -0.30 14.62 -25.55
C TYR A 369 0.34 16.00 -25.57
N LYS A 370 0.00 16.80 -26.58
CA LYS A 370 0.46 18.19 -26.64
C LYS A 370 -0.38 19.04 -25.70
N ASN A 371 0.24 19.88 -24.89
CA ASN A 371 -0.50 20.85 -24.09
C ASN A 371 -1.32 21.79 -24.99
N SER A 372 -2.63 21.85 -24.74
CA SER A 372 -3.57 22.79 -25.36
C SER A 372 -4.34 23.61 -24.34
N GLY A 373 -3.82 23.76 -23.12
CA GLY A 373 -4.47 24.48 -22.01
C GLY A 373 -5.27 23.58 -21.06
N THR A 374 -5.19 22.25 -21.21
CA THR A 374 -5.86 21.29 -20.34
C THR A 374 -4.87 20.22 -19.91
N VAL A 375 -4.76 20.00 -18.60
CA VAL A 375 -4.05 18.87 -18.01
C VAL A 375 -5.13 17.93 -17.48
N TYR A 376 -5.14 16.68 -17.94
CA TYR A 376 -6.14 15.70 -17.51
C TYR A 376 -5.76 15.11 -16.15
N GLU A 377 -6.76 14.86 -15.31
CA GLU A 377 -6.54 14.27 -13.97
C GLU A 377 -6.26 12.76 -14.06
N THR A 378 -6.87 12.08 -15.03
CA THR A 378 -6.67 10.65 -15.25
C THR A 378 -6.09 10.37 -16.64
N CYS A 379 -5.33 9.28 -16.76
CA CYS A 379 -4.80 8.87 -18.07
C CYS A 379 -5.89 8.35 -19.00
N ALA A 380 -7.00 7.83 -18.45
CA ALA A 380 -8.17 7.44 -19.23
C ALA A 380 -8.79 8.67 -19.93
N ASP A 381 -8.96 9.79 -19.22
CA ASP A 381 -9.47 11.03 -19.81
C ASP A 381 -8.50 11.62 -20.82
N ALA A 382 -7.20 11.58 -20.51
CA ALA A 382 -6.15 11.98 -21.45
C ALA A 382 -6.23 11.16 -22.75
N ALA A 383 -6.39 9.84 -22.65
CA ALA A 383 -6.51 8.95 -23.80
C ALA A 383 -7.79 9.24 -24.60
N ASN A 384 -8.90 9.53 -23.92
CA ASN A 384 -10.19 9.84 -24.53
C ASN A 384 -10.28 11.24 -25.15
N SER A 385 -9.28 12.11 -24.94
CA SER A 385 -9.23 13.46 -25.52
C SER A 385 -9.17 13.53 -27.05
N GLY A 386 -8.78 12.43 -27.71
CA GLY A 386 -8.58 12.36 -29.16
C GLY A 386 -7.33 13.10 -29.66
N LYS A 387 -6.44 13.57 -28.78
CA LYS A 387 -5.17 14.26 -29.11
C LYS A 387 -3.95 13.65 -28.42
N ALA A 388 -4.06 12.39 -27.99
CA ALA A 388 -3.05 11.69 -27.21
C ALA A 388 -2.49 10.45 -27.92
N PHE A 389 -1.32 10.01 -27.48
CA PHE A 389 -0.63 8.80 -27.90
C PHE A 389 -0.37 7.94 -26.66
N ILE A 390 -0.75 6.68 -26.70
CA ILE A 390 -0.56 5.74 -25.60
C ILE A 390 0.72 4.96 -25.90
N ALA A 391 1.62 4.84 -24.92
CA ALA A 391 2.79 3.98 -25.04
C ALA A 391 2.40 2.51 -24.87
N ASP A 392 3.22 1.61 -25.41
CA ASP A 392 3.05 0.17 -25.20
C ASP A 392 3.06 -0.17 -23.70
N SER A 393 2.21 -1.12 -23.32
CA SER A 393 2.12 -1.60 -21.94
C SER A 393 3.46 -2.14 -21.49
N ARG A 394 3.96 -1.64 -20.36
CA ARG A 394 5.21 -2.08 -19.77
C ARG A 394 4.97 -2.66 -18.38
N LYS A 395 5.25 -3.96 -18.22
CA LYS A 395 5.38 -4.59 -16.91
C LYS A 395 6.58 -3.99 -16.18
N LEU A 396 6.36 -3.59 -14.93
CA LEU A 396 7.38 -3.06 -14.05
C LEU A 396 7.90 -4.16 -13.11
N VAL A 397 7.02 -4.76 -12.31
CA VAL A 397 7.34 -5.83 -11.34
C VAL A 397 6.13 -6.74 -11.11
N ASP A 398 6.36 -7.89 -10.48
CA ASP A 398 5.31 -8.79 -9.99
C ASP A 398 4.80 -8.35 -8.61
N GLY A 399 3.59 -8.79 -8.23
CA GLY A 399 3.00 -8.61 -6.91
C GLY A 399 1.91 -9.65 -6.63
N VAL A 400 1.38 -9.79 -5.42
CA VAL A 400 1.75 -9.13 -4.16
C VAL A 400 2.13 -10.21 -3.13
N ILE A 401 3.28 -10.06 -2.48
CA ILE A 401 3.65 -10.84 -1.29
C ILE A 401 2.71 -10.45 -0.14
N HIS A 402 2.02 -11.42 0.44
CA HIS A 402 0.99 -11.21 1.48
C HIS A 402 1.30 -11.99 2.77
N THR A 403 2.58 -12.20 3.07
CA THR A 403 3.03 -13.01 4.22
C THR A 403 2.52 -12.51 5.56
N ALA A 404 2.20 -11.21 5.71
CA ALA A 404 1.60 -10.69 6.93
C ALA A 404 0.19 -11.25 7.21
N LYS A 405 -0.48 -11.85 6.22
CA LYS A 405 -1.79 -12.50 6.35
C LYS A 405 -1.77 -13.87 7.02
N TYR A 406 -0.58 -14.40 7.34
CA TYR A 406 -0.44 -15.63 8.12
C TYR A 406 -0.50 -15.39 9.63
N ILE A 407 -0.81 -14.16 10.08
CA ILE A 407 -1.00 -13.89 11.51
C ILE A 407 -2.01 -14.86 12.14
N ARG A 408 -1.64 -15.47 13.26
CA ARG A 408 -2.54 -16.34 14.03
C ARG A 408 -3.33 -15.50 15.02
N HIS A 409 -4.66 -15.60 14.94
CA HIS A 409 -5.58 -15.00 15.90
C HIS A 409 -5.66 -15.87 17.15
N ASN A 410 -4.67 -15.71 18.02
CA ASN A 410 -4.56 -16.37 19.33
C ASN A 410 -4.32 -15.33 20.43
N GLU A 411 -4.98 -14.18 20.31
CA GLU A 411 -4.95 -13.11 21.29
C GLU A 411 -5.26 -13.65 22.70
N LEU A 412 -4.50 -13.20 23.71
CA LEU A 412 -4.62 -13.65 25.09
C LEU A 412 -5.74 -12.90 25.80
N VAL A 413 -6.76 -13.63 26.26
CA VAL A 413 -7.77 -13.10 27.18
C VAL A 413 -7.20 -12.89 28.59
N SER A 414 -7.87 -12.09 29.39
CA SER A 414 -7.46 -11.75 30.75
C SER A 414 -8.56 -12.09 31.75
N TYR A 415 -8.26 -13.07 32.60
CA TYR A 415 -9.13 -13.49 33.69
C TYR A 415 -8.88 -12.61 34.93
N ALA A 416 -9.96 -12.16 35.55
CA ALA A 416 -9.90 -11.53 36.86
C ALA A 416 -9.61 -12.62 37.92
N PRO A 417 -8.74 -12.32 38.91
CA PRO A 417 -8.26 -13.30 39.88
C PRO A 417 -9.36 -13.81 40.80
N ASP A 418 -9.20 -15.04 41.29
CA ASP A 418 -10.10 -15.71 42.22
C ASP A 418 -10.01 -15.15 43.65
N PHE A 419 -8.81 -14.75 44.08
CA PHE A 419 -8.50 -14.32 45.46
C PHE A 419 -8.71 -15.39 46.54
N TYR A 420 -8.71 -16.67 46.17
CA TYR A 420 -8.81 -17.78 47.10
C TYR A 420 -7.46 -18.08 47.77
N GLU A 421 -7.44 -18.00 49.09
CA GLU A 421 -6.28 -18.40 49.89
C GLU A 421 -6.39 -19.88 50.26
N LYS A 422 -5.48 -20.71 49.72
CA LYS A 422 -5.43 -22.15 50.04
C LYS A 422 -5.12 -22.44 51.51
N GLU A 423 -4.41 -21.53 52.18
CA GLU A 423 -4.05 -21.66 53.59
C GLU A 423 -4.28 -20.33 54.31
N THR A 424 -5.01 -20.38 55.42
CA THR A 424 -5.22 -19.22 56.31
C THR A 424 -4.77 -19.62 57.72
N ILE A 425 -3.84 -18.85 58.31
CA ILE A 425 -3.31 -19.13 59.65
C ILE A 425 -4.03 -18.26 60.68
N PHE A 426 -4.56 -18.89 61.72
CA PHE A 426 -5.10 -18.23 62.91
C PHE A 426 -4.20 -18.45 64.12
N THR A 427 -3.88 -17.35 64.82
CA THR A 427 -3.07 -17.36 66.03
C THR A 427 -3.92 -17.11 67.27
N LYS A 428 -3.78 -17.97 68.28
CA LYS A 428 -4.30 -17.73 69.64
C LYS A 428 -3.14 -17.44 70.59
N THR A 429 -3.14 -16.23 71.14
CA THR A 429 -2.11 -15.76 72.07
C THR A 429 -2.54 -15.92 73.52
N ALA A 430 -1.63 -16.40 74.37
CA ALA A 430 -1.82 -16.48 75.81
C ALA A 430 -0.57 -16.05 76.57
N ASN A 431 -0.75 -15.38 77.70
CA ASN A 431 0.37 -14.89 78.51
C ASN A 431 0.49 -15.68 79.83
N ILE A 432 1.73 -15.93 80.23
CA ILE A 432 2.09 -16.45 81.55
C ILE A 432 3.11 -15.53 82.20
N PHE A 433 2.83 -15.11 83.43
CA PHE A 433 3.67 -14.16 84.16
C PHE A 433 4.48 -14.86 85.25
N PHE A 434 5.63 -14.27 85.59
CA PHE A 434 6.61 -14.82 86.50
C PHE A 434 7.02 -13.80 87.57
N LYS A 435 7.53 -14.29 88.70
CA LYS A 435 8.16 -13.44 89.72
C LYS A 435 9.51 -12.91 89.21
N VAL A 436 9.96 -11.81 89.82
CA VAL A 436 11.31 -11.28 89.61
C VAL A 436 12.35 -12.39 89.78
N ASN A 437 13.33 -12.45 88.88
CA ASN A 437 14.45 -13.40 88.88
C ASN A 437 14.10 -14.90 88.95
N ILE A 438 12.83 -15.27 88.74
CA ILE A 438 12.34 -16.64 88.84
C ILE A 438 11.72 -17.05 87.51
N ALA A 439 12.06 -18.26 87.04
CA ALA A 439 11.43 -18.91 85.90
C ALA A 439 10.42 -20.00 86.32
N ASN A 440 10.42 -20.42 87.59
CA ASN A 440 9.44 -21.38 88.09
C ASN A 440 8.03 -20.79 88.06
N LEU A 441 7.11 -21.49 87.40
CA LEU A 441 5.73 -21.05 87.22
C LEU A 441 4.96 -21.02 88.56
N ASP A 442 4.38 -19.87 88.89
CA ASP A 442 3.45 -19.70 90.01
C ASP A 442 2.11 -19.14 89.50
N MET A 443 1.13 -20.03 89.32
CA MET A 443 -0.22 -19.65 88.87
C MET A 443 -0.99 -18.82 89.90
N ARG A 444 -0.48 -18.67 91.13
CA ARG A 444 -1.12 -17.87 92.17
C ARG A 444 -0.80 -16.37 92.07
N LEU A 445 0.10 -15.98 91.16
CA LEU A 445 0.44 -14.59 90.89
C LEU A 445 -0.80 -13.78 90.47
N PRO A 446 -0.95 -12.52 90.94
CA PRO A 446 -2.08 -11.67 90.57
C PRO A 446 -2.32 -11.62 89.05
N LEU A 447 -1.27 -11.34 88.25
CA LEU A 447 -1.37 -11.28 86.78
C LEU A 447 -1.82 -12.61 86.15
N ASN A 448 -1.46 -13.76 86.72
CA ASN A 448 -1.91 -15.07 86.24
C ASN A 448 -3.36 -15.39 86.63
N LYS A 449 -3.94 -14.65 87.59
CA LYS A 449 -5.34 -14.75 88.03
C LYS A 449 -6.26 -13.71 87.40
N GLU A 450 -5.70 -12.68 86.77
CA GLU A 450 -6.49 -11.69 86.02
C GLU A 450 -7.37 -12.39 84.99
N SER A 451 -8.64 -11.99 84.94
CA SER A 451 -9.68 -12.66 84.16
C SER A 451 -9.31 -12.79 82.67
N GLU A 452 -8.72 -11.75 82.10
CA GLU A 452 -8.24 -11.71 80.71
C GLU A 452 -7.13 -12.75 80.44
N ASN A 453 -6.16 -12.88 81.35
CA ASN A 453 -5.05 -13.83 81.20
C ASN A 453 -5.49 -15.27 81.44
N VAL A 454 -6.51 -15.48 82.28
CA VAL A 454 -7.16 -16.78 82.42
C VAL A 454 -7.90 -17.14 81.13
N ALA A 455 -8.71 -16.23 80.61
CA ALA A 455 -9.50 -16.43 79.39
C ALA A 455 -8.63 -16.67 78.14
N SER A 456 -7.54 -15.91 77.95
CA SER A 456 -6.62 -16.12 76.83
C SER A 456 -5.92 -17.48 76.92
N ARG A 457 -5.43 -17.88 78.10
CA ARG A 457 -4.88 -19.23 78.30
C ARG A 457 -5.90 -20.32 78.04
N ASP A 458 -7.14 -20.15 78.46
CA ASP A 458 -8.19 -21.17 78.29
C ASP A 458 -8.63 -21.30 76.84
N SER A 459 -8.69 -20.19 76.12
CA SER A 459 -9.01 -20.17 74.70
C SER A 459 -7.84 -20.52 73.77
N ALA A 460 -6.60 -20.59 74.27
CA ALA A 460 -5.39 -20.88 73.49
C ALA A 460 -5.46 -22.19 72.68
N LEU A 461 -6.24 -23.16 73.15
CA LEU A 461 -6.40 -24.47 72.50
C LEU A 461 -7.73 -24.62 71.76
N ASN A 462 -8.54 -23.57 71.65
CA ASN A 462 -9.90 -23.67 71.09
C ASN A 462 -9.90 -24.19 69.65
N ASP A 463 -8.98 -23.72 68.82
CA ASP A 463 -8.93 -24.13 67.41
C ASP A 463 -8.42 -25.57 67.27
N MET A 464 -7.39 -25.94 68.04
CA MET A 464 -6.96 -27.34 68.17
C MET A 464 -8.10 -28.25 68.64
N ALA A 465 -8.92 -27.77 69.58
CA ALA A 465 -10.07 -28.50 70.12
C ALA A 465 -11.20 -28.70 69.09
N LYS A 466 -11.26 -27.85 68.05
CA LYS A 466 -12.15 -28.04 66.89
C LYS A 466 -11.58 -29.03 65.86
N GLY A 467 -10.35 -29.53 66.07
CA GLY A 467 -9.65 -30.41 65.13
C GLY A 467 -8.86 -29.66 64.04
N TRP A 468 -8.62 -28.36 64.21
CA TRP A 468 -7.80 -27.60 63.26
C TRP A 468 -6.35 -28.08 63.32
N ALA A 469 -5.72 -28.21 62.15
CA ALA A 469 -4.32 -28.60 62.06
C ALA A 469 -3.43 -27.51 62.68
N VAL A 470 -2.44 -27.92 63.45
CA VAL A 470 -1.50 -26.99 64.10
C VAL A 470 -0.29 -26.81 63.19
N LYS A 471 0.03 -25.55 62.90
CA LYS A 471 1.27 -25.21 62.19
C LYS A 471 2.45 -25.31 63.16
N ASP A 472 2.40 -24.52 64.22
CA ASP A 472 3.45 -24.46 65.24
C ASP A 472 2.89 -23.86 66.54
N ILE A 473 3.64 -24.01 67.63
CA ILE A 473 3.45 -23.26 68.87
C ILE A 473 4.73 -22.48 69.15
N THR A 474 4.65 -21.15 69.08
CA THR A 474 5.78 -20.27 69.37
C THR A 474 5.67 -19.72 70.79
N ILE A 475 6.73 -19.81 71.58
CA ILE A 475 6.76 -19.41 72.99
C ILE A 475 7.88 -18.41 73.21
N ASN A 476 7.50 -17.14 73.30
CA ASN A 476 8.39 -16.01 73.48
C ASN A 476 8.59 -15.71 74.97
N GLY A 477 9.72 -16.14 75.53
CA GLY A 477 10.12 -15.79 76.89
C GLY A 477 10.75 -14.41 76.96
N TRP A 478 10.38 -13.63 77.98
CA TRP A 478 10.88 -12.28 78.23
C TRP A 478 11.35 -12.11 79.68
N ALA A 479 12.39 -11.29 79.84
CA ALA A 479 12.82 -10.76 81.11
C ALA A 479 12.47 -9.26 81.24
N SER A 480 12.24 -8.81 82.46
CA SER A 480 12.14 -7.37 82.76
C SER A 480 13.55 -6.76 82.73
N PRO A 481 13.71 -5.51 82.28
CA PRO A 481 15.03 -4.86 82.13
C PRO A 481 15.61 -4.34 83.45
N GLU A 482 15.67 -5.20 84.48
CA GLU A 482 16.10 -4.84 85.85
C GLU A 482 17.30 -5.66 86.35
N GLY A 483 17.90 -6.47 85.47
CA GLY A 483 19.01 -7.37 85.77
C GLY A 483 20.00 -7.44 84.62
N GLU A 484 21.18 -7.99 84.89
CA GLU A 484 22.28 -8.09 83.92
C GLU A 484 21.78 -8.75 82.63
N GLU A 485 22.20 -8.22 81.48
CA GLU A 485 21.75 -8.67 80.15
C GLU A 485 21.91 -10.18 79.96
N THR A 486 23.08 -10.74 80.29
CA THR A 486 23.34 -12.18 80.17
C THR A 486 22.46 -13.02 81.11
N PHE A 487 22.16 -12.51 82.30
CA PHE A 487 21.24 -13.15 83.24
C PHE A 487 19.81 -13.14 82.71
N ASN A 488 19.37 -12.01 82.14
CA ASN A 488 18.03 -11.81 81.61
C ASN A 488 17.79 -12.62 80.33
N GLU A 489 18.79 -12.74 79.46
CA GLU A 489 18.76 -13.64 78.31
C GLU A 489 18.52 -15.10 78.76
N ASN A 490 19.35 -15.60 79.68
CA ASN A 490 19.20 -16.94 80.24
C ASN A 490 17.86 -17.13 80.99
N LEU A 491 17.39 -16.12 81.71
CA LEU A 491 16.13 -16.16 82.44
C LEU A 491 14.94 -16.22 81.48
N SER A 492 14.98 -15.46 80.39
CA SER A 492 13.94 -15.45 79.37
C SER A 492 13.79 -16.82 78.70
N GLY A 493 14.89 -17.50 78.36
CA GLY A 493 14.86 -18.88 77.84
C GLY A 493 14.28 -19.88 78.84
N LYS A 494 14.66 -19.79 80.12
CA LYS A 494 14.08 -20.64 81.18
C LYS A 494 12.57 -20.40 81.36
N ARG A 495 12.10 -19.17 81.15
CA ARG A 495 10.66 -18.81 81.19
C ARG A 495 9.91 -19.37 79.98
N ALA A 496 10.48 -19.28 78.78
CA ALA A 496 9.95 -19.93 77.59
C ALA A 496 9.79 -21.44 77.83
N HIS A 497 10.82 -22.10 78.36
CA HIS A 497 10.78 -23.52 78.69
C HIS A 497 9.74 -23.90 79.75
N SER A 498 9.57 -23.05 80.76
CA SER A 498 8.56 -23.27 81.79
C SER A 498 7.14 -23.12 81.24
N ALA A 499 6.94 -22.18 80.31
CA ALA A 499 5.69 -22.01 79.59
C ALA A 499 5.42 -23.16 78.60
N ALA A 500 6.45 -23.67 77.92
CA ALA A 500 6.38 -24.86 77.06
C ALA A 500 5.89 -26.08 77.84
N LYS A 501 6.51 -26.37 79.01
CA LYS A 501 6.07 -27.45 79.92
C LYS A 501 4.63 -27.27 80.43
N TYR A 502 4.19 -26.04 80.63
CA TYR A 502 2.80 -25.76 81.00
C TYR A 502 1.86 -26.07 79.83
N MET A 503 2.19 -25.63 78.62
CA MET A 503 1.39 -25.88 77.43
C MET A 503 1.36 -27.36 77.05
N GLU A 504 2.49 -28.07 77.15
CA GLU A 504 2.55 -29.52 76.98
C GLU A 504 1.52 -30.23 77.86
N LYS A 505 1.52 -29.91 79.17
CA LYS A 505 0.56 -30.50 80.12
C LYS A 505 -0.88 -30.14 79.77
N LYS A 506 -1.13 -28.90 79.32
CA LYS A 506 -2.46 -28.43 78.96
C LYS A 506 -2.98 -29.14 77.70
N VAL A 507 -2.16 -29.24 76.66
CA VAL A 507 -2.45 -29.94 75.40
C VAL A 507 -2.67 -31.43 75.65
N LYS A 508 -1.74 -32.11 76.35
CA LYS A 508 -1.87 -33.53 76.70
C LYS A 508 -3.10 -33.82 77.55
N LYS A 509 -3.52 -32.89 78.43
CA LYS A 509 -4.77 -33.00 79.18
C LYS A 509 -5.99 -32.84 78.28
N ALA A 510 -6.02 -31.83 77.41
CA ALA A 510 -7.12 -31.58 76.48
C ALA A 510 -7.33 -32.76 75.51
N ALA A 511 -6.24 -33.32 74.97
CA ALA A 511 -6.27 -34.47 74.06
C ALA A 511 -6.79 -35.77 74.70
N ARG A 512 -6.71 -35.92 76.02
CA ARG A 512 -7.32 -37.08 76.72
C ARG A 512 -8.84 -37.01 76.79
N THR A 513 -9.39 -35.80 76.72
CA THR A 513 -10.82 -35.54 76.93
C THR A 513 -11.56 -35.12 75.66
N ASN A 514 -10.85 -34.66 74.63
CA ASN A 514 -11.43 -34.22 73.37
C ASN A 514 -11.03 -35.18 72.23
N GLY A 515 -12.02 -35.84 71.63
CA GLY A 515 -11.82 -36.81 70.55
C GLY A 515 -11.29 -36.21 69.24
N ASN A 516 -11.34 -34.88 69.07
CA ASN A 516 -10.80 -34.19 67.88
C ASN A 516 -9.28 -33.96 67.97
N MET A 517 -8.65 -34.23 69.11
CA MET A 517 -7.22 -34.00 69.33
C MET A 517 -6.49 -35.34 69.49
N PRO A 518 -5.51 -35.68 68.62
CA PRO A 518 -4.70 -36.88 68.78
C PRO A 518 -3.99 -36.93 70.14
N LYS A 519 -3.89 -38.12 70.75
CA LYS A 519 -3.28 -38.26 72.09
C LYS A 519 -1.80 -37.89 72.11
N ASP A 520 -1.13 -38.06 70.97
CA ASP A 520 0.26 -37.76 70.68
C ASP A 520 0.45 -36.40 69.98
N ILE A 521 -0.60 -35.57 69.88
CA ILE A 521 -0.57 -34.30 69.12
C ILE A 521 0.63 -33.41 69.49
N TRP A 522 0.98 -33.30 70.77
CA TRP A 522 2.11 -32.48 71.22
C TRP A 522 3.45 -32.98 70.67
N ASP A 523 3.61 -34.29 70.53
CA ASP A 523 4.87 -34.91 70.09
C ASP A 523 5.07 -34.74 68.58
N ASN A 524 4.03 -34.31 67.85
CA ASN A 524 4.00 -34.10 66.40
C ASN A 524 3.87 -32.61 66.00
N ILE A 525 3.93 -31.67 66.94
CA ILE A 525 3.87 -30.22 66.67
C ILE A 525 5.26 -29.62 66.84
N GLU A 526 5.63 -28.70 65.94
CA GLU A 526 6.81 -27.85 66.12
C GLU A 526 6.59 -26.85 67.26
N VAL A 527 7.39 -26.95 68.32
CA VAL A 527 7.33 -26.04 69.47
C VAL A 527 8.61 -25.21 69.52
N ASN A 528 8.47 -23.90 69.27
CA ASN A 528 9.58 -22.97 69.15
C ASN A 528 9.71 -22.14 70.44
N GLU A 529 10.69 -22.48 71.28
CA GLU A 529 11.04 -21.71 72.47
C GLU A 529 12.04 -20.59 72.14
N VAL A 530 11.65 -19.33 72.33
CA VAL A 530 12.47 -18.16 71.98
C VAL A 530 12.88 -17.41 73.25
N ALA A 531 14.18 -17.21 73.44
CA ALA A 531 14.77 -16.41 74.51
C ALA A 531 15.01 -14.97 74.03
N ASN A 532 14.11 -14.04 74.34
CA ASN A 532 14.21 -12.67 73.85
C ASN A 532 15.03 -11.73 74.75
N GLY A 533 15.45 -12.20 75.93
CA GLY A 533 16.16 -11.37 76.90
C GLY A 533 15.31 -10.24 77.50
N PRO A 534 15.91 -9.11 77.88
CA PRO A 534 15.21 -7.99 78.51
C PRO A 534 14.29 -7.25 77.52
N ASP A 535 13.01 -7.07 77.90
CA ASP A 535 12.00 -6.38 77.08
C ASP A 535 12.10 -4.85 77.22
N TRP A 536 13.12 -4.26 76.60
CA TRP A 536 13.32 -2.81 76.59
C TRP A 536 12.16 -2.07 75.91
N ASN A 537 11.69 -2.57 74.78
CA ASN A 537 10.60 -1.94 74.03
C ASN A 537 9.27 -1.99 74.80
N GLY A 538 8.97 -3.13 75.43
CA GLY A 538 7.81 -3.30 76.28
C GLY A 538 7.88 -2.41 77.52
N PHE A 539 9.06 -2.25 78.12
CA PHE A 539 9.26 -1.32 79.24
C PHE A 539 8.94 0.12 78.84
N MET A 540 9.48 0.59 77.71
CA MET A 540 9.25 1.95 77.23
C MET A 540 7.76 2.21 76.95
N LYS A 541 7.08 1.27 76.29
CA LYS A 541 5.62 1.34 76.06
C LYS A 541 4.81 1.33 77.36
N ALA A 542 5.20 0.51 78.33
CA ALA A 542 4.53 0.43 79.62
C ALA A 542 4.69 1.72 80.44
N VAL A 543 5.88 2.33 80.44
CA VAL A 543 6.13 3.64 81.07
C VAL A 543 5.32 4.75 80.38
N GLU A 544 5.30 4.78 79.04
CA GLU A 544 4.54 5.77 78.27
C GLU A 544 3.04 5.72 78.59
N SER A 545 2.51 4.50 78.68
CA SER A 545 1.09 4.22 78.97
C SER A 545 0.72 4.40 80.45
N SER A 546 1.70 4.62 81.33
CA SER A 546 1.48 4.72 82.76
C SER A 546 1.02 6.11 83.23
N GLY A 547 0.54 6.15 84.48
CA GLY A 547 0.24 7.38 85.22
C GLY A 547 1.44 8.02 85.93
N ILE A 548 2.67 7.56 85.66
CA ILE A 548 3.89 8.09 86.31
C ILE A 548 4.08 9.56 85.90
N LYS A 549 4.24 10.44 86.89
CA LYS A 549 4.32 11.89 86.71
C LYS A 549 5.47 12.33 85.78
N ASP A 550 6.65 11.73 85.96
CA ASP A 550 7.88 12.10 85.23
C ASP A 550 8.25 11.10 84.11
N LYS A 551 7.26 10.43 83.52
CA LYS A 551 7.48 9.36 82.51
C LYS A 551 8.32 9.77 81.30
N GLY A 552 8.22 11.03 80.86
CA GLY A 552 9.03 11.56 79.76
C GLY A 552 10.53 11.64 80.10
N ALA A 553 10.87 11.94 81.35
CA ALA A 553 12.26 11.94 81.81
C ALA A 553 12.82 10.52 81.83
N ILE A 554 12.04 9.55 82.31
CA ILE A 554 12.43 8.12 82.32
C ILE A 554 12.72 7.65 80.89
N ILE A 555 11.81 7.92 79.96
CA ILE A 555 11.96 7.54 78.54
C ILE A 555 13.22 8.18 77.92
N ASN A 556 13.44 9.48 78.16
CA ASN A 556 14.59 10.19 77.60
C ASN A 556 15.92 9.68 78.14
N VAL A 557 15.99 9.37 79.44
CA VAL A 557 17.19 8.82 80.08
C VAL A 557 17.54 7.45 79.49
N ILE A 558 16.56 6.56 79.34
CA ILE A 558 16.80 5.22 78.78
C ILE A 558 17.15 5.28 77.29
N ASN A 559 16.56 6.20 76.52
CA ASN A 559 16.92 6.39 75.11
C ASN A 559 18.29 7.04 74.92
N ALA A 560 18.77 7.84 75.87
CA ALA A 560 20.09 8.47 75.82
C ALA A 560 21.25 7.50 76.13
N ALA A 561 20.96 6.35 76.76
CA ALA A 561 21.94 5.31 77.04
C ALA A 561 22.27 4.46 75.80
N ASN A 562 23.56 4.26 75.53
CA ASN A 562 24.07 3.66 74.30
C ASN A 562 24.15 2.12 74.34
N THR A 563 24.08 1.51 75.52
CA THR A 563 24.19 0.05 75.73
C THR A 563 23.11 -0.46 76.68
N SER A 564 22.73 -1.73 76.58
CA SER A 564 21.77 -2.36 77.51
C SER A 564 22.22 -2.27 78.97
N ALA A 565 23.52 -2.42 79.24
CA ALA A 565 24.10 -2.28 80.57
C ALA A 565 23.92 -0.85 81.14
N GLN A 566 24.16 0.18 80.32
CA GLN A 566 23.88 1.56 80.72
C GLN A 566 22.40 1.80 80.96
N LYS A 567 21.51 1.26 80.12
CA LYS A 567 20.06 1.37 80.30
C LYS A 567 19.61 0.75 81.63
N GLU A 568 20.19 -0.40 82.00
CA GLU A 568 19.89 -1.06 83.28
C GLU A 568 20.37 -0.23 84.47
N GLU A 569 21.60 0.30 84.39
CA GLU A 569 22.17 1.18 85.41
C GLU A 569 21.31 2.44 85.61
N GLU A 570 20.85 3.06 84.54
CA GLU A 570 19.94 4.21 84.60
C GLU A 570 18.63 3.87 85.31
N ILE A 571 18.01 2.71 85.03
CA ILE A 571 16.80 2.26 85.75
C ILE A 571 17.10 2.10 87.26
N ARG A 572 18.27 1.56 87.63
CA ARG A 572 18.65 1.38 89.04
C ARG A 572 18.96 2.71 89.75
N ASN A 573 19.50 3.69 89.03
CA ASN A 573 19.83 5.02 89.56
C ASN A 573 18.57 5.88 89.83
N MET A 574 17.41 5.48 89.31
CA MET A 574 16.11 6.11 89.54
C MET A 574 15.51 5.77 90.92
N ILE A 575 16.30 5.87 92.01
CA ILE A 575 15.98 5.40 93.38
C ILE A 575 14.60 5.86 93.89
N LEU A 576 14.18 7.08 93.57
CA LEU A 576 12.91 7.65 94.04
C LEU A 576 11.68 7.05 93.33
N ILE A 577 11.79 6.68 92.06
CA ILE A 577 10.67 6.17 91.25
C ILE A 577 10.73 4.66 91.01
N TYR A 578 11.88 4.03 91.26
CA TYR A 578 12.07 2.58 91.13
C TYR A 578 11.02 1.74 91.87
N PRO A 579 10.59 2.07 93.12
CA PRO A 579 9.51 1.32 93.78
C PRO A 579 8.18 1.36 93.01
N GLU A 580 7.90 2.44 92.28
CA GLU A 580 6.70 2.54 91.44
C GLU A 580 6.86 1.74 90.13
N LEU A 581 8.05 1.76 89.52
CA LEU A 581 8.38 0.92 88.36
C LEU A 581 8.29 -0.57 88.70
N GLU A 582 8.87 -0.98 89.84
CA GLU A 582 8.87 -2.37 90.31
C GLU A 582 7.46 -2.88 90.61
N ARG A 583 6.58 -2.02 91.15
CA ARG A 583 5.21 -2.40 91.49
C ARG A 583 4.26 -2.38 90.28
N ASN A 584 4.38 -1.38 89.41
CA ASN A 584 3.35 -1.07 88.41
C ASN A 584 3.77 -1.36 86.96
N ILE A 585 5.07 -1.38 86.63
CA ILE A 585 5.57 -1.43 85.24
C ILE A 585 6.29 -2.74 84.93
N LEU A 586 7.21 -3.17 85.80
CA LEU A 586 8.06 -4.34 85.58
C LEU A 586 7.32 -5.69 85.67
N PRO A 587 6.28 -5.90 86.50
CA PRO A 587 5.66 -7.22 86.64
C PRO A 587 5.04 -7.78 85.35
N PRO A 588 4.29 -7.01 84.52
CA PRO A 588 3.80 -7.51 83.23
C PRO A 588 4.89 -7.86 82.22
N LEU A 589 6.10 -7.28 82.35
CA LEU A 589 7.21 -7.58 81.44
C LEU A 589 7.85 -8.94 81.72
N ARG A 590 7.65 -9.48 82.93
CA ARG A 590 8.13 -10.79 83.36
C ARG A 590 7.20 -11.89 82.83
N ARG A 591 7.21 -12.13 81.52
CA ARG A 591 6.23 -13.01 80.87
C ARG A 591 6.82 -14.00 79.89
N ALA A 592 6.04 -15.03 79.58
CA ALA A 592 6.16 -15.81 78.36
C ALA A 592 4.85 -15.64 77.58
N ILE A 593 4.96 -15.31 76.30
CA ILE A 593 3.85 -15.20 75.35
C ILE A 593 3.81 -16.51 74.56
N ILE A 594 2.66 -17.19 74.57
CA ILE A 594 2.43 -18.43 73.86
C ILE A 594 1.50 -18.13 72.69
N ASP A 595 1.98 -18.34 71.48
CA ASP A 595 1.22 -18.19 70.25
C ASP A 595 0.97 -19.58 69.66
N VAL A 596 -0.30 -19.99 69.62
CA VAL A 596 -0.72 -21.25 68.99
C VAL A 596 -1.20 -20.94 67.59
N ASN A 597 -0.45 -21.36 66.58
CA ASN A 597 -0.72 -21.10 65.16
C ASN A 597 -1.42 -22.31 64.53
N THR A 598 -2.62 -22.12 63.99
CA THR A 598 -3.45 -23.19 63.41
C THR A 598 -3.93 -22.84 62.00
N PHE A 599 -4.11 -23.85 61.16
CA PHE A 599 -4.70 -23.69 59.83
C PHE A 599 -6.22 -23.74 59.92
N GLU A 600 -6.90 -22.77 59.32
CA GLU A 600 -8.34 -22.86 59.08
C GLU A 600 -8.62 -24.03 58.12
N PRO A 601 -9.51 -24.98 58.46
CA PRO A 601 -9.90 -26.06 57.55
C PRO A 601 -10.53 -25.49 56.28
N LYS A 602 -9.95 -25.84 55.14
CA LYS A 602 -10.50 -25.57 53.80
C LYS A 602 -11.04 -26.85 53.17
N ARG A 603 -11.92 -26.72 52.18
CA ARG A 603 -12.37 -27.86 51.36
C ARG A 603 -11.26 -28.30 50.42
N THR A 604 -11.30 -29.57 50.02
CA THR A 604 -10.40 -30.10 48.99
C THR A 604 -10.77 -29.57 47.61
N ASP A 605 -9.80 -29.54 46.69
CA ASP A 605 -10.03 -29.13 45.29
C ASP A 605 -11.15 -29.95 44.64
N GLU A 606 -11.22 -31.26 44.91
CA GLU A 606 -12.26 -32.16 44.41
C GLU A 606 -13.66 -31.80 44.96
N GLU A 607 -13.76 -31.49 46.26
CA GLU A 607 -15.02 -31.03 46.86
C GLU A 607 -15.47 -29.69 46.29
N ILE A 608 -14.55 -28.75 46.09
CA ILE A 608 -14.83 -27.44 45.51
C ILE A 608 -15.32 -27.59 44.06
N ALA A 609 -14.61 -28.34 43.23
CA ALA A 609 -14.98 -28.57 41.83
C ALA A 609 -16.36 -29.23 41.69
N ASN A 610 -16.65 -30.24 42.51
CA ASN A 610 -17.96 -30.90 42.50
C ASN A 610 -19.09 -29.96 42.95
N LEU A 611 -18.90 -29.25 44.06
CA LEU A 611 -19.93 -28.35 44.59
C LEU A 611 -20.20 -27.15 43.66
N ALA A 612 -19.20 -26.66 42.94
CA ALA A 612 -19.34 -25.50 42.05
C ALA A 612 -20.36 -25.73 40.92
N THR A 613 -20.62 -26.99 40.54
CA THR A 613 -21.63 -27.35 39.54
C THR A 613 -22.88 -27.96 40.16
N SER A 614 -22.77 -28.71 41.27
CA SER A 614 -23.92 -29.41 41.86
C SER A 614 -24.72 -28.59 42.89
N ASP A 615 -24.04 -27.78 43.71
CA ASP A 615 -24.65 -27.02 44.81
C ASP A 615 -23.80 -25.75 45.12
N PRO A 616 -23.73 -24.79 44.18
CA PRO A 616 -22.83 -23.65 44.25
C PRO A 616 -23.08 -22.75 45.45
N GLY A 617 -24.31 -22.73 45.99
CA GLY A 617 -24.66 -21.94 47.17
C GLY A 617 -23.94 -22.35 48.47
N LYS A 618 -23.25 -23.50 48.48
CA LYS A 618 -22.41 -23.95 49.60
C LYS A 618 -20.99 -23.40 49.58
N LEU A 619 -20.57 -22.82 48.47
CA LEU A 619 -19.24 -22.27 48.28
C LEU A 619 -19.24 -20.74 48.46
N SER A 620 -18.13 -20.20 48.93
CA SER A 620 -17.88 -18.77 48.89
C SER A 620 -17.67 -18.29 47.45
N LEU A 621 -17.72 -16.97 47.26
CA LEU A 621 -17.43 -16.36 45.96
C LEU A 621 -16.02 -16.74 45.46
N GLU A 622 -15.04 -16.67 46.35
CA GLU A 622 -13.63 -16.99 46.06
C GLU A 622 -13.45 -18.49 45.76
N GLU A 623 -14.13 -19.38 46.48
CA GLU A 623 -14.14 -20.82 46.19
C GLU A 623 -14.73 -21.12 44.81
N LEU A 624 -15.80 -20.42 44.40
CA LEU A 624 -16.39 -20.60 43.05
C LEU A 624 -15.46 -20.12 41.94
N PHE A 625 -14.79 -18.97 42.10
CA PHE A 625 -13.80 -18.53 41.11
C PHE A 625 -12.62 -19.49 41.04
N TYR A 626 -12.13 -19.97 42.18
CA TYR A 626 -11.08 -20.95 42.24
C TYR A 626 -11.50 -22.27 41.57
N ALA A 627 -12.75 -22.71 41.73
CA ALA A 627 -13.27 -23.89 41.05
C ALA A 627 -13.12 -23.80 39.51
N ALA A 628 -13.31 -22.62 38.93
CA ALA A 628 -13.13 -22.42 37.49
C ALA A 628 -11.66 -22.54 37.03
N THR A 629 -10.70 -22.40 37.94
CA THR A 629 -9.26 -22.62 37.66
C THR A 629 -8.84 -24.08 37.75
N LEU A 630 -9.71 -24.96 38.28
CA LEU A 630 -9.45 -26.40 38.43
C LEU A 630 -9.80 -27.22 37.19
N THR A 631 -10.26 -26.59 36.11
CA THR A 631 -10.66 -27.25 34.87
C THR A 631 -10.22 -26.44 33.65
N ASP A 632 -9.82 -27.15 32.60
CA ASP A 632 -9.54 -26.57 31.28
C ASP A 632 -10.77 -26.64 30.35
N ASP A 633 -11.85 -27.32 30.76
CA ASP A 633 -13.06 -27.44 29.95
C ASP A 633 -13.90 -26.16 30.00
N ASN A 634 -13.96 -25.45 28.87
CA ASN A 634 -14.71 -24.21 28.73
C ASN A 634 -16.22 -24.39 28.95
N GLY A 635 -16.77 -25.58 28.66
CA GLY A 635 -18.15 -25.93 29.01
C GLY A 635 -18.41 -25.84 30.52
N THR A 636 -17.53 -26.45 31.31
CA THR A 636 -17.57 -26.43 32.77
C THR A 636 -17.33 -25.03 33.33
N LYS A 637 -16.34 -24.29 32.82
CA LYS A 637 -16.09 -22.89 33.23
C LYS A 637 -17.33 -22.02 33.03
N ARG A 638 -18.00 -22.16 31.88
CA ARG A 638 -19.25 -21.43 31.57
C ARG A 638 -20.35 -21.70 32.61
N VAL A 639 -20.53 -22.96 33.00
CA VAL A 639 -21.50 -23.33 34.06
C VAL A 639 -21.13 -22.68 35.40
N ILE A 640 -19.85 -22.74 35.78
CA ILE A 640 -19.38 -22.16 37.05
C ILE A 640 -19.56 -20.64 37.06
N TYR A 641 -19.18 -19.93 35.99
CA TYR A 641 -19.36 -18.48 35.92
C TYR A 641 -20.83 -18.06 35.86
N ALA A 642 -21.69 -18.83 35.19
CA ALA A 642 -23.14 -18.61 35.23
C ALA A 642 -23.68 -18.73 36.67
N ASN A 643 -23.27 -19.77 37.41
CA ASN A 643 -23.61 -19.90 38.83
C ASN A 643 -23.12 -18.70 39.65
N ILE A 644 -21.89 -18.21 39.42
CA ILE A 644 -21.39 -17.01 40.12
C ILE A 644 -22.25 -15.79 39.77
N ILE A 645 -22.65 -15.60 38.51
CA ILE A 645 -23.51 -14.49 38.09
C ILE A 645 -24.87 -14.55 38.80
N ASP A 646 -25.48 -15.73 38.90
CA ASP A 646 -26.79 -15.91 39.55
C ASP A 646 -26.73 -15.61 41.05
N HIS A 647 -25.69 -16.09 41.74
CA HIS A 647 -25.51 -15.89 43.18
C HIS A 647 -24.95 -14.51 43.54
N TYR A 648 -24.15 -13.91 42.65
CA TYR A 648 -23.41 -12.67 42.88
C TYR A 648 -23.48 -11.69 41.70
N PRO A 649 -24.68 -11.21 41.31
CA PRO A 649 -24.91 -10.49 40.04
C PRO A 649 -24.21 -9.13 39.93
N LYS A 650 -23.67 -8.59 41.04
CA LYS A 650 -22.91 -7.34 41.05
C LYS A 650 -21.40 -7.54 40.83
N CYS A 651 -20.92 -8.78 40.77
CA CYS A 651 -19.50 -9.07 40.66
C CYS A 651 -18.99 -8.93 39.22
N TYR A 652 -18.28 -7.85 38.89
CA TYR A 652 -17.73 -7.65 37.54
C TYR A 652 -16.83 -8.81 37.06
N ARG A 653 -16.09 -9.45 37.98
CA ARG A 653 -15.20 -10.58 37.70
C ARG A 653 -15.93 -11.73 37.01
N ALA A 654 -17.18 -11.98 37.40
CA ALA A 654 -17.96 -13.10 36.89
C ALA A 654 -18.29 -12.90 35.41
N TYR A 655 -18.76 -11.71 35.05
CA TYR A 655 -19.06 -11.33 33.68
C TYR A 655 -17.80 -11.23 32.81
N ASN A 656 -16.71 -10.67 33.33
CA ASN A 656 -15.43 -10.60 32.60
C ASN A 656 -14.87 -12.00 32.30
N ASN A 657 -14.89 -12.90 33.28
CA ASN A 657 -14.33 -14.24 33.11
C ASN A 657 -15.25 -15.12 32.25
N ALA A 658 -16.57 -14.97 32.36
CA ALA A 658 -17.51 -15.56 31.42
C ALA A 658 -17.24 -15.07 29.98
N ALA A 659 -17.05 -13.76 29.79
CA ALA A 659 -16.70 -13.21 28.48
C ALA A 659 -15.36 -13.75 27.96
N SER A 660 -14.38 -13.98 28.84
CA SER A 660 -13.09 -14.57 28.45
C SER A 660 -13.28 -15.97 27.85
N VAL A 661 -14.13 -16.81 28.47
CA VAL A 661 -14.50 -18.14 27.95
C VAL A 661 -15.21 -18.03 26.61
N GLU A 662 -16.16 -17.10 26.46
CA GLU A 662 -16.86 -16.92 25.18
C GLU A 662 -15.94 -16.39 24.06
N LEU A 663 -14.93 -15.57 24.39
CA LEU A 663 -13.92 -15.11 23.43
C LEU A 663 -13.03 -16.27 22.96
N GLU A 664 -12.60 -17.14 23.88
CA GLU A 664 -11.80 -18.33 23.56
C GLU A 664 -12.57 -19.31 22.65
N ASP A 665 -13.88 -19.47 22.87
CA ASP A 665 -14.74 -20.32 22.05
C ASP A 665 -15.23 -19.63 20.75
N GLY A 666 -14.92 -18.34 20.56
CA GLY A 666 -15.31 -17.56 19.37
C GLY A 666 -16.79 -17.12 19.35
N HIS A 667 -17.51 -17.19 20.47
CA HIS A 667 -18.88 -16.70 20.63
C HIS A 667 -18.90 -15.17 20.83
N LEU A 668 -18.59 -14.44 19.76
CA LEU A 668 -18.30 -13.00 19.82
C LEU A 668 -19.47 -12.14 20.32
N GLN A 669 -20.72 -12.52 20.01
CA GLN A 669 -21.89 -11.73 20.43
C GLN A 669 -22.14 -11.87 21.94
N GLU A 670 -22.11 -13.10 22.45
CA GLU A 670 -22.26 -13.43 23.86
C GLU A 670 -21.12 -12.80 24.68
N ALA A 671 -19.88 -12.90 24.19
CA ALA A 671 -18.73 -12.22 24.79
C ALA A 671 -18.97 -10.72 24.91
N LYS A 672 -19.46 -10.07 23.84
CA LYS A 672 -19.71 -8.62 23.84
C LYS A 672 -20.75 -8.21 24.86
N ASP A 673 -21.86 -8.95 24.95
CA ASP A 673 -22.92 -8.68 25.91
C ASP A 673 -22.43 -8.82 27.36
N LEU A 674 -21.61 -9.85 27.64
CA LEU A 674 -20.98 -10.05 28.94
C LEU A 674 -19.96 -8.96 29.28
N LEU A 675 -19.16 -8.50 28.31
CA LEU A 675 -18.22 -7.39 28.51
C LEU A 675 -18.96 -6.08 28.83
N ASP A 676 -20.07 -5.80 28.15
CA ASP A 676 -20.89 -4.62 28.44
C ASP A 676 -21.45 -4.69 29.86
N GLN A 677 -21.91 -5.87 30.29
CA GLN A 677 -22.35 -6.08 31.66
C GLN A 677 -21.19 -5.93 32.67
N ALA A 678 -20.01 -6.48 32.40
CA ALA A 678 -18.83 -6.27 33.24
C ALA A 678 -18.50 -4.78 33.39
N LYS A 679 -18.55 -4.02 32.29
CA LYS A 679 -18.29 -2.58 32.25
C LYS A 679 -19.25 -1.77 33.11
N GLU A 680 -20.56 -2.06 33.05
CA GLU A 680 -21.56 -1.41 33.91
C GLU A 680 -21.28 -1.57 35.40
N ARG A 681 -20.62 -2.68 35.79
CA ARG A 681 -20.31 -3.01 37.18
C ARG A 681 -18.98 -2.41 37.63
N LYS A 682 -17.97 -2.43 36.75
CA LYS A 682 -16.66 -1.82 37.01
C LYS A 682 -15.93 -1.54 35.70
N GLU A 683 -15.87 -0.27 35.32
CA GLU A 683 -15.13 0.15 34.14
C GLU A 683 -13.60 0.16 34.34
N ASP A 684 -13.12 0.50 35.54
CA ASP A 684 -11.69 0.63 35.85
C ASP A 684 -11.07 -0.74 36.21
N ALA A 685 -11.15 -1.70 35.30
CA ALA A 685 -10.52 -3.01 35.40
C ALA A 685 -9.72 -3.30 34.13
N TYR A 686 -8.42 -3.60 34.26
CA TYR A 686 -7.57 -3.86 33.10
C TYR A 686 -8.03 -5.09 32.32
N GLN A 687 -8.53 -6.14 33.00
CA GLN A 687 -8.99 -7.38 32.37
C GLN A 687 -10.12 -7.14 31.38
N LEU A 688 -11.06 -6.27 31.77
CA LEU A 688 -12.19 -5.87 30.94
C LEU A 688 -11.72 -5.22 29.64
N TRP A 689 -10.79 -4.27 29.73
CA TRP A 689 -10.28 -3.57 28.55
C TRP A 689 -9.37 -4.43 27.69
N ASN A 690 -8.63 -5.37 28.28
CA ASN A 690 -7.91 -6.38 27.51
C ASN A 690 -8.90 -7.22 26.68
N ASN A 691 -9.97 -7.71 27.30
CA ASN A 691 -10.94 -8.57 26.63
C ASN A 691 -11.79 -7.82 25.59
N TYR A 692 -12.10 -6.54 25.79
CA TYR A 692 -12.60 -5.69 24.70
C TYR A 692 -11.61 -5.59 23.54
N GLY A 693 -10.31 -5.46 23.84
CA GLY A 693 -9.27 -5.46 22.83
C GLY A 693 -9.26 -6.75 22.01
N VAL A 694 -9.35 -7.90 22.67
CA VAL A 694 -9.45 -9.22 22.03
C VAL A 694 -10.71 -9.29 21.15
N TYR A 695 -11.87 -8.91 21.67
CA TYR A 695 -13.13 -8.83 20.90
C TYR A 695 -12.97 -8.00 19.61
N TYR A 696 -12.37 -6.81 19.72
CA TYR A 696 -12.19 -5.94 18.56
C TYR A 696 -11.15 -6.46 17.57
N ALA A 697 -10.10 -7.14 18.03
CA ALA A 697 -9.14 -7.80 17.16
C ALA A 697 -9.81 -8.93 16.35
N LEU A 698 -10.57 -9.80 17.02
CA LEU A 698 -11.29 -10.93 16.39
C LEU A 698 -12.40 -10.47 15.44
N THR A 699 -12.96 -9.27 15.64
CA THR A 699 -13.95 -8.67 14.74
C THR A 699 -13.33 -7.80 13.63
N GLY A 700 -12.00 -7.67 13.60
CA GLY A 700 -11.25 -6.90 12.60
C GLY A 700 -11.20 -5.38 12.82
N ASP A 701 -11.70 -4.87 13.95
CA ASP A 701 -11.61 -3.45 14.32
C ASP A 701 -10.32 -3.17 15.10
N TYR A 702 -9.18 -3.29 14.42
CA TYR A 702 -7.86 -3.13 15.05
C TYR A 702 -7.61 -1.74 15.64
N ALA A 703 -8.35 -0.71 15.18
CA ALA A 703 -8.29 0.63 15.75
C ALA A 703 -8.85 0.63 17.17
N LYS A 704 -10.05 0.06 17.37
CA LYS A 704 -10.63 -0.10 18.72
C LYS A 704 -9.92 -1.15 19.56
N ALA A 705 -9.35 -2.17 18.93
CA ALA A 705 -8.53 -3.16 19.63
C ALA A 705 -7.33 -2.47 20.29
N LYS A 706 -6.59 -1.67 19.51
CA LYS A 706 -5.47 -0.87 19.99
C LYS A 706 -5.87 0.07 21.13
N GLU A 707 -6.97 0.81 20.97
CA GLU A 707 -7.47 1.72 22.00
C GLU A 707 -7.77 0.95 23.32
N SER A 708 -8.44 -0.19 23.21
CA SER A 708 -8.82 -1.00 24.37
C SER A 708 -7.61 -1.61 25.08
N PHE A 709 -6.64 -2.15 24.33
CA PHE A 709 -5.38 -2.64 24.90
C PHE A 709 -4.56 -1.51 25.54
N MET A 710 -4.52 -0.31 24.95
CA MET A 710 -3.87 0.84 25.57
C MET A 710 -4.54 1.22 26.90
N LYS A 711 -5.87 1.23 26.95
CA LYS A 711 -6.60 1.48 28.20
C LYS A 711 -6.35 0.40 29.26
N SER A 712 -6.26 -0.87 28.87
CA SER A 712 -5.86 -1.96 29.77
C SER A 712 -4.45 -1.73 30.33
N LYS A 713 -3.50 -1.35 29.48
CA LYS A 713 -2.12 -1.02 29.87
C LYS A 713 -2.06 0.12 30.87
N ASP A 714 -2.82 1.19 30.65
CA ASP A 714 -2.89 2.34 31.55
C ASP A 714 -3.47 1.96 32.93
N LEU A 715 -4.30 0.93 32.98
CA LEU A 715 -4.84 0.33 34.21
C LEU A 715 -3.93 -0.76 34.82
N GLY A 716 -2.74 -0.98 34.25
CA GLY A 716 -1.72 -1.91 34.76
C GLY A 716 -1.78 -3.33 34.18
N GLY A 717 -2.55 -3.57 33.11
CA GLY A 717 -2.59 -4.85 32.41
C GLY A 717 -1.34 -5.09 31.54
N ASP A 718 -0.89 -6.35 31.46
CA ASP A 718 0.07 -6.76 30.43
C ASP A 718 -0.68 -6.99 29.12
N VAL A 719 -0.34 -6.20 28.11
CA VAL A 719 -0.94 -6.25 26.77
C VAL A 719 0.09 -6.51 25.68
N ASN A 720 1.32 -6.86 26.06
CA ASN A 720 2.44 -6.92 25.11
C ASN A 720 2.15 -7.90 23.98
N TYR A 721 1.68 -9.11 24.29
CA TYR A 721 1.35 -10.10 23.26
C TYR A 721 0.31 -9.58 22.26
N ASN A 722 -0.84 -9.14 22.78
CA ASN A 722 -1.96 -8.65 21.96
C ASN A 722 -1.58 -7.41 21.14
N MET A 723 -0.81 -6.48 21.71
CA MET A 723 -0.28 -5.35 20.95
C MET A 723 0.78 -5.74 19.93
N GLY A 724 1.47 -6.86 20.11
CA GLY A 724 2.32 -7.48 19.10
C GLY A 724 1.55 -7.84 17.84
N LEU A 725 0.43 -8.55 17.99
CA LEU A 725 -0.45 -8.93 16.89
C LEU A 725 -1.05 -7.71 16.18
N VAL A 726 -1.54 -6.73 16.95
CA VAL A 726 -2.03 -5.45 16.39
C VAL A 726 -0.93 -4.74 15.58
N ASN A 727 0.32 -4.78 16.04
CA ASN A 727 1.42 -4.14 15.33
C ASN A 727 1.82 -4.88 14.04
N ILE A 728 1.70 -6.22 14.00
CA ILE A 728 1.82 -6.98 12.73
C ILE A 728 0.78 -6.49 11.74
N TYR A 729 -0.49 -6.40 12.16
CA TYR A 729 -1.58 -5.93 11.32
C TYR A 729 -1.33 -4.52 10.75
N TYR A 730 -0.81 -3.59 11.56
CA TYR A 730 -0.49 -2.23 11.10
C TYR A 730 0.81 -2.11 10.27
N GLY A 731 1.57 -3.20 10.10
CA GLY A 731 2.87 -3.15 9.43
C GLY A 731 4.01 -2.56 10.27
N ASN A 732 3.82 -2.45 11.60
CA ASN A 732 4.78 -1.95 12.58
C ASN A 732 5.63 -3.11 13.11
N TYR A 733 6.39 -3.76 12.22
CA TYR A 733 7.03 -5.04 12.51
C TYR A 733 8.11 -4.97 13.59
N ALA A 734 8.85 -3.86 13.67
CA ALA A 734 9.87 -3.67 14.71
C ALA A 734 9.24 -3.61 16.11
N GLU A 735 8.14 -2.86 16.27
CA GLU A 735 7.37 -2.80 17.50
C GLU A 735 6.70 -4.13 17.83
N ALA A 736 6.23 -4.88 16.82
CA ALA A 736 5.69 -6.22 17.01
C ALA A 736 6.74 -7.18 17.60
N VAL A 737 7.96 -7.20 17.05
CA VAL A 737 9.07 -8.02 17.59
C VAL A 737 9.39 -7.64 19.03
N SER A 738 9.45 -6.34 19.35
CA SER A 738 9.69 -5.88 20.72
C SER A 738 8.61 -6.38 21.68
N ASN A 739 7.35 -6.25 21.28
CA ASN A 739 6.19 -6.64 22.09
C ASN A 739 6.10 -8.17 22.30
N LEU A 740 6.51 -8.96 21.32
CA LEU A 740 6.44 -10.43 21.37
C LEU A 740 7.71 -11.08 21.94
N SER A 741 8.72 -10.28 22.30
CA SER A 741 10.06 -10.79 22.67
C SER A 741 10.11 -11.73 23.88
N SER A 742 9.10 -11.72 24.77
CA SER A 742 9.01 -12.69 25.87
C SER A 742 8.51 -14.08 25.46
N TYR A 743 8.00 -14.23 24.23
CA TYR A 743 7.34 -15.44 23.71
C TYR A 743 8.28 -16.18 22.73
N ASN A 744 9.40 -16.71 23.24
CA ASN A 744 10.54 -17.16 22.43
C ASN A 744 10.27 -18.27 21.39
N CYS A 745 9.20 -19.05 21.53
CA CYS A 745 8.81 -20.14 20.61
C CYS A 745 7.38 -19.95 20.11
N ASP A 746 7.05 -18.71 19.77
CA ASP A 746 5.74 -18.33 19.29
C ASP A 746 5.73 -18.07 17.77
N PHE A 747 4.66 -18.51 17.12
CA PHE A 747 4.49 -18.36 15.69
C PHE A 747 4.43 -16.88 15.26
N ASN A 748 3.67 -16.05 15.98
CA ASN A 748 3.51 -14.64 15.63
C ASN A 748 4.81 -13.85 15.88
N LEU A 749 5.63 -14.24 16.88
CA LEU A 749 6.98 -13.70 17.01
C LEU A 749 7.84 -14.03 15.78
N GLY A 750 7.84 -15.29 15.34
CA GLY A 750 8.58 -15.72 14.14
C GLY A 750 8.12 -14.96 12.89
N LEU A 751 6.81 -14.78 12.74
CA LEU A 751 6.22 -14.00 11.65
C LEU A 751 6.64 -12.53 11.71
N ALA A 752 6.58 -11.90 12.88
CA ALA A 752 7.03 -10.51 13.07
C ALA A 752 8.51 -10.34 12.72
N GLN A 753 9.37 -11.28 13.14
CA GLN A 753 10.80 -11.28 12.80
C GLN A 753 11.01 -11.41 11.29
N LEU A 754 10.30 -12.33 10.63
CA LEU A 754 10.36 -12.54 9.19
C LEU A 754 9.96 -11.27 8.42
N LEU A 755 8.83 -10.66 8.79
CA LEU A 755 8.32 -9.42 8.18
C LEU A 755 9.24 -8.22 8.44
N ASN A 756 9.93 -8.19 9.57
CA ASN A 756 10.93 -7.18 9.89
C ASN A 756 12.29 -7.41 9.18
N GLY A 757 12.42 -8.51 8.43
CA GLY A 757 13.63 -8.87 7.67
C GLY A 757 14.69 -9.64 8.47
N ASP A 758 14.41 -10.05 9.70
CA ASP A 758 15.28 -10.94 10.49
C ASP A 758 14.98 -12.40 10.18
N ASN A 759 15.37 -12.84 8.98
CA ASN A 759 15.11 -14.19 8.50
C ASN A 759 15.79 -15.28 9.38
N ASN A 760 16.99 -14.99 9.91
CA ASN A 760 17.72 -15.94 10.77
C ASN A 760 17.08 -16.06 12.16
N GLY A 761 16.58 -14.96 12.72
CA GLY A 761 15.79 -14.98 13.95
C GLY A 761 14.50 -15.77 13.75
N ALA A 762 13.76 -15.45 12.67
CA ALA A 762 12.52 -16.13 12.31
C ALA A 762 12.71 -17.65 12.17
N GLU A 763 13.75 -18.09 11.46
CA GLU A 763 14.07 -19.52 11.32
C GLU A 763 14.20 -20.23 12.68
N LYS A 764 14.93 -19.62 13.63
CA LYS A 764 15.14 -20.21 14.96
C LYS A 764 13.84 -20.29 15.74
N THR A 765 13.04 -19.23 15.70
CA THR A 765 11.75 -19.16 16.39
C THR A 765 10.79 -20.19 15.83
N PHE A 766 10.58 -20.21 14.51
CA PHE A 766 9.68 -21.17 13.87
C PHE A 766 10.09 -22.62 14.12
N LYS A 767 11.39 -22.95 14.16
CA LYS A 767 11.88 -24.31 14.47
C LYS A 767 11.57 -24.80 15.88
N CYS A 768 11.28 -23.91 16.84
CA CYS A 768 10.94 -24.32 18.21
C CYS A 768 9.44 -24.19 18.54
N VAL A 769 8.62 -23.66 17.63
CA VAL A 769 7.16 -23.67 17.75
C VAL A 769 6.66 -25.12 17.85
N ASP A 770 5.73 -25.38 18.77
CA ASP A 770 5.09 -26.68 18.96
C ASP A 770 3.56 -26.50 18.99
N PRO A 771 2.78 -27.27 18.20
CA PRO A 771 3.22 -28.26 17.21
C PRO A 771 3.88 -27.65 15.97
N GLN A 772 4.78 -28.42 15.35
CA GLN A 772 5.23 -28.18 13.96
C GLN A 772 4.10 -28.56 13.00
N ASP A 773 3.15 -27.64 12.83
CA ASP A 773 2.01 -27.78 11.93
C ASP A 773 2.34 -27.34 10.48
N ALA A 774 1.40 -27.58 9.56
CA ALA A 774 1.58 -27.32 8.13
C ALA A 774 1.94 -25.86 7.81
N GLU A 775 1.36 -24.92 8.57
CA GLU A 775 1.58 -23.48 8.37
C GLU A 775 2.95 -23.04 8.92
N THR A 776 3.40 -23.59 10.05
CA THR A 776 4.75 -23.35 10.59
C THR A 776 5.82 -23.86 9.62
N ASP A 777 5.65 -25.07 9.08
CA ASP A 777 6.52 -25.60 8.02
C ASP A 777 6.48 -24.68 6.78
N TYR A 778 5.31 -24.18 6.39
CA TYR A 778 5.20 -23.25 5.26
C TYR A 778 5.95 -21.93 5.51
N MET A 779 5.89 -21.37 6.72
CA MET A 779 6.68 -20.18 7.09
C MET A 779 8.19 -20.45 7.06
N LEU A 780 8.64 -21.65 7.43
CA LEU A 780 10.04 -22.06 7.27
C LEU A 780 10.44 -22.14 5.79
N ALA A 781 9.55 -22.59 4.91
CA ALA A 781 9.80 -22.55 3.46
C ALA A 781 9.92 -21.10 2.93
N ILE A 782 9.03 -20.18 3.33
CA ILE A 782 9.15 -18.75 2.98
C ILE A 782 10.47 -18.18 3.53
N THR A 783 10.83 -18.53 4.76
CA THR A 783 12.10 -18.12 5.38
C THR A 783 13.29 -18.60 4.54
N GLY A 784 13.27 -19.85 4.07
CA GLY A 784 14.25 -20.39 3.12
C GLY A 784 14.30 -19.60 1.80
N ALA A 785 13.15 -19.20 1.25
CA ALA A 785 13.10 -18.39 0.03
C ALA A 785 13.77 -17.01 0.22
N ARG A 786 13.58 -16.37 1.37
CA ARG A 786 14.19 -15.08 1.71
C ARG A 786 15.68 -15.18 2.09
N LEU A 787 16.13 -16.36 2.52
CA LEU A 787 17.54 -16.69 2.74
C LEU A 787 18.27 -17.17 1.47
N ASP A 788 17.55 -17.30 0.35
CA ASP A 788 18.01 -17.96 -0.87
C ASP A 788 18.50 -19.42 -0.64
N ASP A 789 17.92 -20.13 0.33
CA ASP A 789 18.21 -21.53 0.66
C ASP A 789 17.21 -22.50 0.00
N LYS A 790 17.57 -22.99 -1.19
CA LYS A 790 16.77 -23.96 -1.95
C LYS A 790 16.52 -25.26 -1.20
N ALA A 791 17.47 -25.78 -0.42
CA ALA A 791 17.30 -27.04 0.28
C ALA A 791 16.22 -26.91 1.38
N MET A 792 16.23 -25.79 2.10
CA MET A 792 15.22 -25.46 3.10
C MET A 792 13.83 -25.32 2.48
N ILE A 793 13.70 -24.63 1.35
CA ILE A 793 12.42 -24.48 0.62
C ILE A 793 11.82 -25.86 0.29
N LEU A 794 12.62 -26.74 -0.34
CA LEU A 794 12.13 -28.05 -0.79
C LEU A 794 11.76 -28.98 0.38
N ASP A 795 12.56 -28.97 1.45
CA ASP A 795 12.29 -29.79 2.64
C ASP A 795 10.99 -29.35 3.32
N TYR A 796 10.86 -28.06 3.65
CA TYR A 796 9.72 -27.57 4.41
C TYR A 796 8.43 -27.44 3.59
N LEU A 797 8.47 -27.10 2.29
CA LEU A 797 7.28 -27.27 1.44
C LEU A 797 6.87 -28.74 1.37
N GLY A 798 7.83 -29.65 1.26
CA GLY A 798 7.58 -31.09 1.27
C GLY A 798 6.89 -31.58 2.55
N LYS A 799 7.26 -31.05 3.72
CA LYS A 799 6.63 -31.35 5.00
C LYS A 799 5.25 -30.70 5.13
N ALA A 800 5.15 -29.40 4.85
CA ALA A 800 3.92 -28.64 4.87
C ALA A 800 2.82 -29.31 4.02
N MET A 801 3.14 -29.72 2.79
CA MET A 801 2.18 -30.37 1.89
C MET A 801 1.78 -31.79 2.31
N LYS A 802 2.61 -32.49 3.11
CA LYS A 802 2.22 -33.79 3.67
C LYS A 802 1.17 -33.62 4.77
N LEU A 803 1.27 -32.54 5.54
CA LEU A 803 0.32 -32.19 6.59
C LEU A 803 -0.96 -31.56 6.00
N ASP A 804 -0.80 -30.67 5.01
CA ASP A 804 -1.90 -30.04 4.27
C ASP A 804 -1.62 -29.99 2.75
N PRO A 805 -2.23 -30.91 1.97
CA PRO A 805 -2.05 -30.95 0.52
C PRO A 805 -2.48 -29.69 -0.24
N THR A 806 -3.32 -28.82 0.35
CA THR A 806 -3.80 -27.59 -0.32
C THR A 806 -2.69 -26.55 -0.50
N LEU A 807 -1.66 -26.59 0.35
CA LEU A 807 -0.50 -25.69 0.31
C LEU A 807 0.33 -25.83 -0.97
N LYS A 808 0.19 -26.96 -1.69
CA LYS A 808 0.81 -27.15 -3.00
C LYS A 808 0.33 -26.12 -4.02
N ASN A 809 -0.98 -25.89 -4.08
CA ASN A 809 -1.56 -24.90 -4.99
C ASN A 809 -1.20 -23.48 -4.54
N LYS A 810 -1.16 -23.25 -3.22
CA LYS A 810 -0.73 -21.97 -2.64
C LYS A 810 0.70 -21.63 -3.05
N ALA A 811 1.66 -22.51 -2.80
CA ALA A 811 3.07 -22.34 -3.14
C ALA A 811 3.33 -22.13 -4.64
N THR A 812 2.47 -22.68 -5.51
CA THR A 812 2.58 -22.51 -6.97
C THR A 812 2.38 -21.05 -7.41
N TYR A 813 1.60 -20.28 -6.65
CA TYR A 813 1.22 -18.91 -6.99
C TYR A 813 1.70 -17.85 -5.98
N ASP A 814 2.23 -18.28 -4.84
CA ASP A 814 2.80 -17.43 -3.79
C ASP A 814 4.10 -16.74 -4.23
N ARG A 815 4.06 -15.40 -4.23
CA ARG A 815 5.12 -14.53 -4.75
C ARG A 815 6.42 -14.62 -3.96
N GLU A 816 6.41 -15.18 -2.75
CA GLU A 816 7.63 -15.50 -2.01
C GLU A 816 8.54 -16.49 -2.79
N PHE A 817 7.96 -17.36 -3.62
CA PHE A 817 8.70 -18.37 -4.39
C PHE A 817 8.96 -17.98 -5.86
N ILE A 818 8.68 -16.73 -6.26
CA ILE A 818 8.72 -16.33 -7.68
C ILE A 818 10.07 -16.59 -8.36
N LYS A 819 11.19 -16.45 -7.61
CA LYS A 819 12.54 -16.76 -8.08
C LYS A 819 12.71 -18.23 -8.49
N TYR A 820 11.92 -19.12 -7.91
CA TYR A 820 12.02 -20.58 -8.04
C TYR A 820 10.98 -21.19 -8.99
N TYR A 821 10.03 -20.42 -9.52
CA TYR A 821 9.00 -20.95 -10.44
C TYR A 821 9.55 -21.63 -11.71
N LYS A 822 10.77 -21.28 -12.11
CA LYS A 822 11.46 -21.91 -13.26
C LYS A 822 12.41 -23.03 -12.84
N ASP A 823 12.65 -23.24 -11.56
CA ASP A 823 13.54 -24.26 -11.04
C ASP A 823 12.93 -25.67 -11.24
N PRO A 824 13.69 -26.65 -11.80
CA PRO A 824 13.17 -27.99 -12.06
C PRO A 824 12.72 -28.74 -10.81
N ASP A 825 13.44 -28.61 -9.68
CA ASP A 825 13.12 -29.33 -8.46
C ASP A 825 11.87 -28.74 -7.80
N PHE A 826 11.73 -27.40 -7.82
CA PHE A 826 10.52 -26.73 -7.39
C PHE A 826 9.30 -27.13 -8.24
N LYS A 827 9.43 -27.11 -9.58
CA LYS A 827 8.36 -27.56 -10.49
C LYS A 827 7.97 -29.02 -10.25
N SER A 828 8.95 -29.89 -10.05
CA SER A 828 8.73 -31.30 -9.73
C SER A 828 7.95 -31.46 -8.43
N LEU A 829 8.35 -30.73 -7.38
CA LEU A 829 7.64 -30.73 -6.09
C LEU A 829 6.20 -30.22 -6.22
N MET A 830 5.98 -29.17 -7.03
CA MET A 830 4.65 -28.63 -7.36
C MET A 830 3.89 -29.47 -8.40
N GLY A 831 4.47 -30.53 -8.96
CA GLY A 831 3.84 -31.36 -10.00
C GLY A 831 3.47 -30.61 -11.27
N ILE A 832 4.18 -29.53 -11.60
CA ILE A 832 3.98 -28.72 -12.81
C ILE A 832 4.76 -29.40 -13.95
N LYS A 833 4.06 -29.90 -14.97
CA LYS A 833 4.70 -30.46 -16.17
C LYS A 833 5.15 -29.33 -17.11
N GLU A 834 6.25 -29.58 -17.83
CA GLU A 834 6.88 -28.62 -18.77
C GLU A 834 5.95 -28.06 -19.85
#